data_AF-A0A261UML2-F1
#
_entry.id   AF-A0A261UML2-F1
#
_cell.length_a   1.000
_cell.length_b   1.000
_cell.length_c   1.000
_cell.angle_alpha   90.00
_cell.angle_beta   90.00
_cell.angle_gamma   90.00
#
_symmetry.space_group_name_H-M   'P 1'
#
loop_
_entity.id
_entity.type
_entity.pdbx_description
1 polymer ?
#
loop_
_entity_poly.entity_id
_entity_poly.type
_entity_poly.pdbx_seq_one_letter_code
_entity_poly.pdbx_strand_id
1 'polypeptide(L)'
;MAKLGLRAKSLLALVLACLLALIPTALLGWHAMEQVREHFGRAYADNFALLSRQRILAPVARELALSQRLAQSQLAIDWMRDENNADKRDRFFKEAEGYRAALRSHAYFLINAASGKYYFNEAGKPFSDAPRYQLHPGDPEDRWFYDSLRSSADYNINVNPDGKLKLTRVWFNVIVRDQGKPLAIGGASLDLSDFLHEFVGSGEPGVTPIIIDEKGSIQAHPDPALIDYNSGAVEDGKRGRIFTLIQDEAGRAALAQALRDAPKTPDAAQAIWVRLQGKRQLMSVSYVPELHWYVLAAVDLHAARIVDTAGLWPAAAAVVLLICGLLAAFGYAVNRLVLRPIRKLQQSARAIADGRYDVGLPKGGADEIGDLSRAFGVMAEKVRTHTQELESKVRERTRALEAANLAMASANKKIGDSIDYASLIQQAILPRRQMAQSLGTHHFVMWKPRDVVGGDFYVFRADGDNCLLGVMDCAGHGVPGALMTMLVRAAVDVAIAETGPSDPAAILARTDAAIRAMLADMQVPHALATNTDAGLVYIDRASGKLLFAGAKISLYETDGVDCREHRGARRALGDKRQGEYANLTLPLAAGMTFYLSTDGFLDQAGGDHGFGFGSTRFTRTLIEMARLPLGAQAEALDRVLEEYRGDLPQRDDITILSFRFE
;
A
#
# COMPACT_ATOMS: atom_id res chain seq x y z
N MET A 1 4.98 -7.58 6.35
CA MET A 1 3.99 -6.62 6.90
C MET A 1 2.85 -6.47 5.90
N ALA A 2 1.65 -6.95 6.23
CA ALA A 2 0.49 -6.79 5.35
C ALA A 2 0.13 -5.30 5.21
N LYS A 3 0.11 -4.77 3.98
CA LYS A 3 -0.26 -3.38 3.72
C LYS A 3 -1.72 -3.17 4.13
N LEU A 4 -1.96 -2.53 5.26
CA LEU A 4 -3.32 -2.15 5.69
C LEU A 4 -3.99 -1.32 4.61
N GLY A 5 -5.18 -1.74 4.16
CA GLY A 5 -6.00 -0.98 3.22
C GLY A 5 -6.46 0.36 3.80
N LEU A 6 -6.89 1.30 2.94
CA LEU A 6 -7.31 2.65 3.35
C LEU A 6 -8.33 2.65 4.50
N ARG A 7 -9.26 1.68 4.51
CA ARG A 7 -10.25 1.48 5.59
C ARG A 7 -9.61 1.27 6.95
N ALA A 8 -8.63 0.38 7.00
CA ALA A 8 -8.00 0.00 8.25
C ALA A 8 -7.09 1.11 8.75
N LYS A 9 -6.46 1.87 7.84
CA LYS A 9 -5.70 3.09 8.19
C LYS A 9 -6.59 4.18 8.77
N SER A 10 -7.75 4.46 8.16
CA SER A 10 -8.67 5.50 8.65
C SER A 10 -9.33 5.13 9.99
N LEU A 11 -9.71 3.86 10.18
CA LEU A 11 -10.25 3.38 11.46
C LEU A 11 -9.18 3.41 12.56
N LEU A 12 -7.95 2.97 12.25
CA LEU A 12 -6.84 3.00 13.21
C LEU A 12 -6.53 4.43 13.66
N ALA A 13 -6.47 5.39 12.71
CA ALA A 13 -6.23 6.80 13.04
C ALA A 13 -7.32 7.38 13.94
N LEU A 14 -8.58 7.05 13.70
CA LEU A 14 -9.69 7.51 14.54
C LEU A 14 -9.66 6.88 15.93
N VAL A 15 -9.40 5.56 16.03
CA VAL A 15 -9.26 4.88 17.33
C VAL A 15 -8.10 5.49 18.12
N LEU A 16 -6.98 5.78 17.46
CA LEU A 16 -5.84 6.42 18.11
C LEU A 16 -6.21 7.82 18.63
N ALA A 17 -6.91 8.62 17.84
CA ALA A 17 -7.40 9.94 18.25
C ALA A 17 -8.38 9.86 19.44
N CYS A 18 -9.30 8.90 19.42
CA CYS A 18 -10.21 8.66 20.54
C CYS A 18 -9.45 8.26 21.81
N LEU A 19 -8.47 7.36 21.72
CA LEU A 19 -7.64 6.98 22.88
C LEU A 19 -6.85 8.16 23.44
N LEU A 20 -6.30 8.99 22.56
CA LEU A 20 -5.52 10.17 22.93
C LEU A 20 -6.37 11.22 23.65
N ALA A 21 -7.67 11.31 23.32
CA ALA A 21 -8.62 12.17 24.04
C ALA A 21 -9.14 11.55 25.34
N LEU A 22 -9.42 10.24 25.37
CA LEU A 22 -10.08 9.57 26.51
C LEU A 22 -9.17 9.36 27.71
N ILE A 23 -7.89 9.04 27.48
CA ILE A 23 -6.95 8.76 28.58
C ILE A 23 -6.77 9.98 29.50
N PRO A 24 -6.50 11.21 28.98
CA PRO A 24 -6.41 12.40 29.82
C PRO A 24 -7.71 12.71 30.56
N THR A 25 -8.87 12.56 29.91
CA THR A 25 -10.18 12.81 30.55
C THR A 25 -10.44 11.84 31.69
N ALA A 26 -10.10 10.56 31.53
CA ALA A 26 -10.24 9.56 32.59
C ALA A 26 -9.33 9.87 33.79
N LEU A 27 -8.08 10.31 33.54
CA LEU A 27 -7.15 10.72 34.60
C LEU A 27 -7.65 11.95 35.36
N LEU A 28 -8.16 12.97 34.65
CA LEU A 28 -8.78 14.15 35.27
C LEU A 28 -10.01 13.79 36.11
N GLY A 29 -10.86 12.88 35.61
CA GLY A 29 -12.02 12.38 36.34
C GLY A 29 -11.65 11.62 37.62
N TRP A 30 -10.62 10.77 37.56
CA TRP A 30 -10.09 10.07 38.74
C TRP A 30 -9.60 11.05 39.80
N HIS A 31 -8.81 12.05 39.39
CA HIS A 31 -8.29 13.05 40.31
C HIS A 31 -9.40 13.90 40.96
N ALA A 32 -10.41 14.31 40.18
CA ALA A 32 -11.57 15.02 40.69
C ALA A 32 -12.36 14.17 41.71
N MET A 33 -12.53 12.87 41.44
CA MET A 33 -13.24 11.96 42.35
C MET A 33 -12.52 11.80 43.70
N GLU A 34 -11.19 11.76 43.70
CA GLU A 34 -10.40 11.73 44.94
C GLU A 34 -10.59 13.01 45.77
N GLN A 35 -10.59 14.18 45.13
CA GLN A 35 -10.83 15.47 45.82
C GLN A 35 -12.25 15.53 46.42
N VAL A 36 -13.25 15.08 45.66
CA VAL A 36 -14.64 15.00 46.14
C VAL A 36 -14.74 14.10 47.36
N ARG A 37 -14.13 12.91 47.32
CA ARG A 37 -14.13 11.97 48.45
C ARG A 37 -13.44 12.55 49.69
N GLU A 38 -12.34 13.29 49.54
CA GLU A 38 -11.68 13.95 50.68
C GLU A 38 -12.56 15.06 51.27
N HIS A 39 -13.18 15.91 50.44
CA HIS A 39 -14.05 16.99 50.90
C HIS A 39 -15.25 16.47 51.71
N PHE A 40 -16.00 15.52 51.13
CA PHE A 40 -17.13 14.89 51.83
C PHE A 40 -16.68 14.04 53.01
N GLY A 41 -15.50 13.43 52.93
CA GLY A 41 -14.91 12.69 54.04
C GLY A 41 -14.67 13.51 55.29
N ARG A 42 -14.18 14.75 55.14
CA ARG A 42 -14.01 15.70 56.24
C ARG A 42 -15.33 16.11 56.85
N ALA A 43 -16.28 16.54 56.02
CA ALA A 43 -17.61 16.89 56.49
C ALA A 43 -18.29 15.72 57.21
N TYR A 44 -18.15 14.50 56.69
CA TYR A 44 -18.72 13.31 57.32
C TYR A 44 -18.07 13.00 58.68
N ALA A 45 -16.74 13.01 58.77
CA ALA A 45 -16.02 12.76 60.02
C ALA A 45 -16.36 13.80 61.11
N ASP A 46 -16.40 15.09 60.75
CA ASP A 46 -16.73 16.18 61.68
C ASP A 46 -18.18 16.07 62.16
N ASN A 47 -19.14 15.87 61.24
CA ASN A 47 -20.54 15.69 61.61
C ASN A 47 -20.75 14.45 62.48
N PHE A 48 -20.04 13.36 62.21
CA PHE A 48 -20.13 12.15 63.02
C PHE A 48 -19.58 12.37 64.43
N ALA A 49 -18.43 13.05 64.58
CA ALA A 49 -17.87 13.38 65.89
C ALA A 49 -18.80 14.30 66.70
N LEU A 50 -19.39 15.31 66.07
CA LEU A 50 -20.36 16.20 66.70
C LEU A 50 -21.65 15.49 67.11
N LEU A 51 -22.19 14.62 66.25
CA LEU A 51 -23.37 13.81 66.56
C LEU A 51 -23.07 12.84 67.71
N SER A 52 -21.90 12.21 67.68
CA SER A 52 -21.43 11.30 68.73
C SER A 52 -21.29 12.02 70.07
N ARG A 53 -20.76 13.26 70.05
CA ARG A 53 -20.75 14.15 71.22
C ARG A 53 -22.15 14.39 71.77
N GLN A 54 -23.11 14.76 70.92
CA GLN A 54 -24.49 15.03 71.35
C GLN A 54 -25.16 13.79 71.96
N ARG A 55 -24.88 12.60 71.41
CA ARG A 55 -25.39 11.31 71.93
C ARG A 55 -24.81 10.96 73.30
N ILE A 56 -23.55 11.29 73.58
CA ILE A 56 -22.92 11.04 74.89
C ILE A 56 -23.36 12.07 75.93
N LEU A 57 -23.36 13.34 75.55
CA LEU A 57 -23.51 14.44 76.51
C LEU A 57 -24.82 14.33 77.29
N ALA A 58 -25.94 14.10 76.59
CA ALA A 58 -27.26 14.12 77.24
C ALA A 58 -27.46 12.99 78.30
N PRO A 59 -27.16 11.71 78.03
CA PRO A 59 -27.25 10.66 79.04
C PRO A 59 -26.23 10.83 80.16
N VAL A 60 -24.96 11.11 79.84
CA VAL A 60 -23.89 11.14 80.84
C VAL A 60 -24.02 12.36 81.76
N ALA A 61 -24.36 13.54 81.22
CA ALA A 61 -24.60 14.72 82.04
C ALA A 61 -25.81 14.55 82.98
N ARG A 62 -26.87 13.87 82.53
CA ARG A 62 -28.03 13.54 83.38
C ARG A 62 -27.65 12.63 84.53
N GLU A 63 -26.91 11.55 84.28
CA GLU A 63 -26.47 10.62 85.33
C GLU A 63 -25.49 11.28 86.30
N LEU A 64 -24.57 12.12 85.80
CA LEU A 64 -23.67 12.91 86.65
C LEU A 64 -24.46 13.87 87.54
N ALA A 65 -25.42 14.62 86.99
CA ALA A 65 -26.24 15.56 87.75
C ALA A 65 -27.09 14.85 88.83
N LEU A 66 -27.67 13.70 88.51
CA LEU A 66 -28.39 12.88 89.50
C LEU A 66 -27.46 12.32 90.57
N SER A 67 -26.25 11.87 90.19
CA SER A 67 -25.22 11.40 91.12
C SER A 67 -24.78 12.50 92.07
N GLN A 68 -24.58 13.73 91.56
CA GLN A 68 -24.23 14.89 92.36
C GLN A 68 -25.35 15.22 93.35
N ARG A 69 -26.60 15.27 92.89
CA ARG A 69 -27.76 15.54 93.75
C ARG A 69 -27.97 14.48 94.84
N LEU A 70 -27.74 13.20 94.53
CA LEU A 70 -27.82 12.11 95.51
C LEU A 70 -26.70 12.24 96.55
N ALA A 71 -25.45 12.35 96.10
CA ALA A 71 -24.29 12.35 96.99
C ALA A 71 -24.25 13.60 97.87
N GLN A 72 -24.64 14.76 97.32
CA GLN A 72 -24.67 16.05 98.02
C GLN A 72 -26.02 16.32 98.72
N SER A 73 -26.93 15.35 98.78
CA SER A 73 -28.19 15.53 99.49
C SER A 73 -27.93 15.76 100.99
N GLN A 74 -28.75 16.59 101.63
CA GLN A 74 -28.59 16.85 103.06
C GLN A 74 -28.74 15.57 103.88
N LEU A 75 -29.58 14.62 103.44
CA LEU A 75 -29.74 13.33 104.10
C LEU A 75 -28.50 12.45 103.96
N ALA A 76 -27.84 12.46 102.80
CA ALA A 76 -26.57 11.76 102.59
C ALA A 76 -25.49 12.34 103.50
N ILE A 77 -25.36 13.67 103.56
CA ILE A 77 -24.37 14.35 104.40
C ILE A 77 -24.63 14.08 105.89
N ASP A 78 -25.88 14.24 106.36
CA ASP A 78 -26.24 14.06 107.78
C ASP A 78 -26.00 12.62 108.24
N TRP A 79 -26.29 11.64 107.39
CA TRP A 79 -26.03 10.23 107.69
C TRP A 79 -24.53 9.91 107.62
N MET A 80 -23.78 10.41 106.64
CA MET A 80 -22.34 10.15 106.56
C MET A 80 -21.53 10.80 107.70
N ARG A 81 -22.04 11.87 108.32
CA ARG A 81 -21.47 12.42 109.57
C ARG A 81 -21.65 11.49 110.78
N ASP A 82 -22.70 10.67 110.78
CA ASP A 82 -23.13 9.83 111.90
C ASP A 82 -23.71 8.51 111.39
N GLU A 83 -22.82 7.68 110.81
CA GLU A 83 -23.15 6.48 110.04
C GLU A 83 -23.93 5.43 110.85
N ASN A 84 -23.81 5.45 112.19
CA ASN A 84 -24.43 4.48 113.10
C ASN A 84 -25.87 4.84 113.51
N ASN A 85 -26.40 6.00 113.06
CA ASN A 85 -27.73 6.46 113.43
C ASN A 85 -28.83 5.87 112.53
N ALA A 86 -29.69 5.02 113.11
CA ALA A 86 -30.73 4.30 112.38
C ALA A 86 -31.78 5.22 111.71
N ASP A 87 -32.21 6.30 112.38
CA ASP A 87 -33.22 7.21 111.81
C ASP A 87 -32.67 7.96 110.58
N LYS A 88 -31.40 8.38 110.63
CA LYS A 88 -30.74 9.05 109.50
C LYS A 88 -30.52 8.10 108.33
N ARG A 89 -30.10 6.87 108.63
CA ARG A 89 -29.94 5.78 107.65
C ARG A 89 -31.26 5.53 106.91
N ASP A 90 -32.35 5.31 107.64
CA ASP A 90 -33.65 4.95 107.06
C ASP A 90 -34.21 6.08 106.19
N ARG A 91 -34.01 7.35 106.61
CA ARG A 91 -34.35 8.53 105.80
C ARG A 91 -33.55 8.62 104.51
N PHE A 92 -32.24 8.40 104.57
CA PHE A 92 -31.39 8.40 103.38
C PHE A 92 -31.80 7.31 102.39
N PHE A 93 -31.91 6.05 102.83
CA PHE A 93 -32.25 4.96 101.91
C PHE A 93 -33.63 5.14 101.25
N LYS A 94 -34.60 5.71 101.98
CA LYS A 94 -35.91 6.07 101.40
C LYS A 94 -35.80 7.13 100.30
N GLU A 95 -34.92 8.14 100.47
CA GLU A 95 -34.65 9.13 99.42
C GLU A 95 -33.87 8.51 98.25
N ALA A 96 -32.84 7.72 98.55
CA ALA A 96 -31.95 7.11 97.58
C ALA A 96 -32.68 6.17 96.61
N GLU A 97 -33.74 5.48 97.05
CA GLU A 97 -34.60 4.68 96.16
C GLU A 97 -35.31 5.52 95.09
N GLY A 98 -35.64 6.79 95.38
CA GLY A 98 -36.18 7.72 94.38
C GLY A 98 -35.16 8.07 93.30
N TYR A 99 -33.90 8.29 93.69
CA TYR A 99 -32.80 8.44 92.74
C TYR A 99 -32.53 7.15 91.97
N ARG A 100 -32.55 5.98 92.63
CA ARG A 100 -32.38 4.67 91.97
C ARG A 100 -33.42 4.45 90.87
N ALA A 101 -34.67 4.84 91.09
CA ALA A 101 -35.71 4.72 90.07
C ALA A 101 -35.47 5.68 88.87
N ALA A 102 -34.88 6.85 89.12
CA ALA A 102 -34.61 7.86 88.09
C ALA A 102 -33.31 7.63 87.30
N LEU A 103 -32.30 7.04 87.94
CA LEU A 103 -31.00 6.67 87.36
C LEU A 103 -31.18 5.56 86.33
N ARG A 104 -30.43 5.62 85.23
CA ARG A 104 -30.61 4.72 84.09
C ARG A 104 -30.21 3.28 84.40
N SER A 105 -29.10 3.07 85.11
CA SER A 105 -28.68 1.72 85.55
C SER A 105 -29.49 1.19 86.73
N HIS A 106 -30.38 2.02 87.27
CA HIS A 106 -31.06 1.77 88.52
C HIS A 106 -30.10 1.37 89.65
N ALA A 107 -28.89 1.93 89.67
CA ALA A 107 -27.86 1.62 90.65
C ALA A 107 -27.21 2.88 91.24
N TYR A 108 -27.04 2.90 92.55
CA TYR A 108 -26.30 3.95 93.26
C TYR A 108 -25.38 3.36 94.31
N PHE A 109 -24.40 4.16 94.72
CA PHE A 109 -23.51 3.84 95.83
C PHE A 109 -23.24 5.07 96.70
N LEU A 110 -22.83 4.80 97.94
CA LEU A 110 -22.34 5.80 98.87
C LEU A 110 -21.29 5.15 99.78
N ILE A 111 -20.18 5.84 100.01
CA ILE A 111 -19.03 5.32 100.74
C ILE A 111 -18.59 6.38 101.74
N ASN A 112 -18.54 6.02 103.01
CA ASN A 112 -18.04 6.92 104.03
C ASN A 112 -16.51 7.03 103.97
N ALA A 113 -15.96 8.24 103.95
CA ALA A 113 -14.52 8.46 103.85
C ALA A 113 -13.74 7.99 105.09
N ALA A 114 -14.36 7.98 106.28
CA ALA A 114 -13.71 7.59 107.52
C ALA A 114 -13.80 6.07 107.75
N SER A 115 -14.97 5.46 107.53
CA SER A 115 -15.17 4.02 107.78
C SER A 115 -14.76 3.15 106.59
N GLY A 116 -14.81 3.68 105.35
CA GLY A 116 -14.61 2.89 104.12
C GLY A 116 -15.76 1.93 103.80
N LYS A 117 -16.86 1.95 104.56
CA LYS A 117 -18.03 1.08 104.30
C LYS A 117 -18.70 1.47 102.98
N TYR A 118 -18.87 0.48 102.10
CA TYR A 118 -19.40 0.64 100.75
C TYR A 118 -20.88 0.22 100.71
N TYR A 119 -21.78 1.19 100.59
CA TYR A 119 -23.22 0.95 100.44
C TYR A 119 -23.59 0.99 98.97
N PHE A 120 -24.28 -0.04 98.47
CA PHE A 120 -24.68 -0.13 97.07
C PHE A 120 -25.99 -0.88 96.89
N ASN A 121 -26.87 -0.30 96.10
CA ASN A 121 -28.14 -0.88 95.71
C ASN A 121 -28.36 -0.73 94.21
N GLU A 122 -28.99 -1.76 93.63
CA GLU A 122 -29.19 -1.91 92.21
C GLU A 122 -30.48 -2.69 91.93
N ALA A 123 -31.16 -2.38 90.82
CA ALA A 123 -32.28 -3.17 90.35
C ALA A 123 -31.90 -4.65 90.10
N GLY A 124 -32.74 -5.57 90.56
CA GLY A 124 -32.50 -7.01 90.40
C GLY A 124 -31.60 -7.65 91.46
N LYS A 125 -30.99 -6.86 92.35
CA LYS A 125 -30.33 -7.36 93.57
C LYS A 125 -31.22 -7.12 94.79
N PRO A 126 -31.15 -7.96 95.84
CA PRO A 126 -31.85 -7.71 97.09
C PRO A 126 -31.39 -6.37 97.68
N PHE A 127 -32.36 -5.51 98.02
CA PHE A 127 -32.11 -4.26 98.72
C PHE A 127 -31.31 -4.52 100.00
N SER A 128 -30.33 -3.66 100.30
CA SER A 128 -29.56 -3.71 101.54
C SER A 128 -29.25 -2.30 102.05
N ASP A 129 -29.56 -2.08 103.32
CA ASP A 129 -29.16 -0.92 104.11
C ASP A 129 -27.86 -1.17 104.91
N ALA A 130 -27.29 -2.37 104.78
CA ALA A 130 -25.99 -2.78 105.31
C ALA A 130 -24.88 -2.57 104.25
N PRO A 131 -23.62 -2.33 104.66
CA PRO A 131 -22.53 -2.22 103.71
C PRO A 131 -22.31 -3.55 102.98
N ARG A 132 -22.04 -3.47 101.67
CA ARG A 132 -21.71 -4.65 100.85
C ARG A 132 -20.31 -5.17 101.17
N TYR A 133 -19.38 -4.26 101.42
CA TYR A 133 -18.00 -4.53 101.84
C TYR A 133 -17.36 -3.25 102.41
N GLN A 134 -16.11 -3.33 102.84
CA GLN A 134 -15.33 -2.20 103.36
C GLN A 134 -14.04 -2.05 102.56
N LEU A 135 -13.70 -0.83 102.18
CA LEU A 135 -12.49 -0.49 101.44
C LEU A 135 -11.28 -0.37 102.37
N HIS A 136 -10.11 -0.77 101.89
CA HIS A 136 -8.86 -0.75 102.65
C HIS A 136 -7.71 -0.06 101.89
N PRO A 137 -6.93 0.84 102.51
CA PRO A 137 -5.86 1.57 101.81
C PRO A 137 -4.73 0.70 101.24
N GLY A 138 -4.57 -0.52 101.77
CA GLY A 138 -3.56 -1.49 101.34
C GLY A 138 -4.01 -2.42 100.21
N ASP A 139 -5.28 -2.41 99.84
CA ASP A 139 -5.80 -3.20 98.71
C ASP A 139 -5.55 -2.44 97.40
N PRO A 140 -4.78 -2.99 96.44
CA PRO A 140 -4.56 -2.36 95.14
C PRO A 140 -5.86 -2.05 94.38
N GLU A 141 -6.94 -2.84 94.58
CA GLU A 141 -8.24 -2.61 93.93
C GLU A 141 -9.00 -1.41 94.51
N ASP A 142 -8.67 -0.97 95.73
CA ASP A 142 -9.37 0.12 96.41
C ASP A 142 -8.64 1.47 96.27
N ARG A 143 -7.48 1.49 95.59
CA ARG A 143 -6.66 2.69 95.39
C ARG A 143 -7.42 3.85 94.77
N TRP A 144 -8.31 3.57 93.81
CA TRP A 144 -9.10 4.59 93.12
C TRP A 144 -9.88 5.49 94.10
N PHE A 145 -10.37 4.92 95.21
CA PHE A 145 -11.15 5.64 96.21
C PHE A 145 -10.27 6.64 96.97
N TYR A 146 -9.13 6.16 97.50
CA TYR A 146 -8.20 7.00 98.26
C TYR A 146 -7.50 8.03 97.40
N ASP A 147 -7.20 7.71 96.15
CA ASP A 147 -6.65 8.65 95.17
C ASP A 147 -7.70 9.72 94.82
N SER A 148 -8.98 9.35 94.68
CA SER A 148 -10.09 10.30 94.47
C SER A 148 -10.31 11.24 95.65
N LEU A 149 -10.19 10.77 96.91
CA LEU A 149 -10.31 11.63 98.09
C LEU A 149 -9.23 12.73 98.14
N ARG A 150 -8.05 12.48 97.55
CA ARG A 150 -6.93 13.44 97.46
C ARG A 150 -7.03 14.39 96.27
N SER A 151 -7.82 14.05 95.26
CA SER A 151 -8.06 14.89 94.10
C SER A 151 -8.65 16.24 94.50
N SER A 152 -8.36 17.31 93.75
CA SER A 152 -9.01 18.62 93.90
C SER A 152 -10.33 18.72 93.13
N ALA A 153 -10.68 17.72 92.32
CA ALA A 153 -11.92 17.68 91.58
C ALA A 153 -13.13 17.39 92.50
N ASP A 154 -14.31 17.85 92.09
CA ASP A 154 -15.58 17.58 92.78
C ASP A 154 -16.17 16.22 92.40
N TYR A 155 -15.76 15.68 91.25
CA TYR A 155 -16.14 14.36 90.79
C TYR A 155 -15.07 13.78 89.85
N ASN A 156 -15.13 12.47 89.64
CA ASN A 156 -14.32 11.76 88.65
C ASN A 156 -15.20 10.70 87.97
N ILE A 157 -15.06 10.55 86.66
CA ILE A 157 -15.75 9.52 85.87
C ILE A 157 -14.70 8.55 85.33
N ASN A 158 -14.81 7.28 85.71
CA ASN A 158 -13.87 6.26 85.26
C ASN A 158 -14.58 4.97 84.86
N VAL A 159 -14.02 4.29 83.87
CA VAL A 159 -14.44 2.95 83.49
C VAL A 159 -13.60 1.96 84.28
N ASN A 160 -14.21 1.18 85.16
CA ASN A 160 -13.49 0.22 86.01
C ASN A 160 -14.17 -1.16 85.93
N PRO A 161 -13.43 -2.25 85.63
CA PRO A 161 -13.88 -3.60 85.89
C PRO A 161 -13.86 -3.81 87.42
N ASP A 162 -15.04 -3.77 88.03
CA ASP A 162 -15.14 -4.07 89.45
C ASP A 162 -14.92 -5.58 89.65
N GLY A 163 -13.73 -5.96 90.14
CA GLY A 163 -13.35 -7.37 90.37
C GLY A 163 -14.22 -8.07 91.43
N LYS A 164 -14.80 -7.30 92.36
CA LYS A 164 -15.66 -7.77 93.46
C LYS A 164 -17.11 -7.96 92.97
N LEU A 165 -17.58 -7.13 92.03
CA LEU A 165 -18.91 -7.22 91.41
C LEU A 165 -18.94 -7.98 90.07
N LYS A 166 -17.77 -8.29 89.49
CA LYS A 166 -17.56 -8.93 88.17
C LYS A 166 -18.28 -8.23 87.01
N LEU A 167 -18.41 -6.91 87.09
CA LEU A 167 -19.06 -6.10 86.07
C LEU A 167 -18.19 -4.89 85.73
N THR A 168 -18.09 -4.57 84.45
CA THR A 168 -17.39 -3.37 83.99
C THR A 168 -18.41 -2.25 83.86
N ARG A 169 -18.18 -1.15 84.57
CA ARG A 169 -19.11 -0.01 84.61
C ARG A 169 -18.39 1.31 84.43
N VAL A 170 -19.14 2.28 83.95
CA VAL A 170 -18.75 3.69 84.02
C VAL A 170 -19.25 4.22 85.37
N TRP A 171 -18.33 4.58 86.26
CA TRP A 171 -18.64 5.06 87.61
C TRP A 171 -18.63 6.58 87.66
N PHE A 172 -19.66 7.16 88.28
CA PHE A 172 -19.77 8.59 88.52
C PHE A 172 -19.43 8.86 89.99
N ASN A 173 -18.16 9.08 90.28
CA ASN A 173 -17.67 9.25 91.64
C ASN A 173 -17.77 10.72 92.04
N VAL A 174 -18.81 11.10 92.78
CA VAL A 174 -18.95 12.45 93.33
C VAL A 174 -18.35 12.51 94.71
N ILE A 175 -17.40 13.43 94.91
CA ILE A 175 -16.70 13.62 96.16
C ILE A 175 -17.48 14.64 97.00
N VAL A 176 -18.00 14.19 98.12
CA VAL A 176 -18.76 15.02 99.06
C VAL A 176 -17.79 15.56 100.10
N ARG A 177 -17.67 16.88 100.18
CA ARG A 177 -16.80 17.55 101.15
C ARG A 177 -17.63 18.28 102.19
N ASP A 178 -17.25 18.12 103.44
CA ASP A 178 -17.79 18.88 104.57
C ASP A 178 -16.70 19.78 105.13
N GLN A 179 -16.93 21.10 105.12
CA GLN A 179 -15.94 22.10 105.52
C GLN A 179 -14.56 21.92 104.83
N GLY A 180 -14.56 21.51 103.56
CA GLY A 180 -13.35 21.30 102.75
C GLY A 180 -12.67 19.93 102.93
N LYS A 181 -13.10 19.10 103.89
CA LYS A 181 -12.58 17.73 104.08
C LYS A 181 -13.48 16.71 103.37
N PRO A 182 -12.93 15.69 102.69
CA PRO A 182 -13.74 14.61 102.13
C PRO A 182 -14.53 13.87 103.22
N LEU A 183 -15.86 13.85 103.11
CA LEU A 183 -16.78 13.17 104.01
C LEU A 183 -17.21 11.81 103.43
N ALA A 184 -17.51 11.76 102.14
CA ALA A 184 -17.98 10.57 101.46
C ALA A 184 -17.68 10.65 99.95
N ILE A 185 -17.70 9.49 99.29
CA ILE A 185 -17.83 9.43 97.83
C ILE A 185 -19.13 8.69 97.53
N GLY A 186 -19.98 9.28 96.70
CA GLY A 186 -21.21 8.64 96.27
C GLY A 186 -21.53 8.95 94.83
N GLY A 187 -22.51 8.25 94.30
CA GLY A 187 -23.00 8.49 92.96
C GLY A 187 -23.65 7.27 92.35
N ALA A 188 -23.58 7.19 91.03
CA ALA A 188 -24.21 6.14 90.24
C ALA A 188 -23.21 5.44 89.33
N SER A 189 -23.72 4.46 88.60
CA SER A 189 -22.96 3.77 87.57
C SER A 189 -23.77 3.70 86.28
N LEU A 190 -23.11 3.46 85.15
CA LEU A 190 -23.73 3.00 83.91
C LEU A 190 -23.13 1.64 83.54
N ASP A 191 -23.96 0.76 82.97
CA ASP A 191 -23.46 -0.49 82.39
C ASP A 191 -22.58 -0.16 81.18
N LEU A 192 -21.34 -0.65 81.16
CA LEU A 192 -20.42 -0.35 80.07
C LEU A 192 -20.90 -0.95 78.74
N SER A 193 -21.55 -2.11 78.76
CA SER A 193 -22.02 -2.77 77.54
C SER A 193 -23.14 -1.97 76.90
N ASP A 194 -24.10 -1.49 77.69
CA ASP A 194 -25.18 -0.62 77.21
C ASP A 194 -24.63 0.72 76.72
N PHE A 195 -23.69 1.30 77.47
CA PHE A 195 -23.02 2.55 77.09
C PHE A 195 -22.23 2.41 75.78
N LEU A 196 -21.43 1.34 75.63
CA LEU A 196 -20.67 1.07 74.41
C LEU A 196 -21.60 0.70 73.25
N HIS A 197 -22.68 -0.04 73.46
CA HIS A 197 -23.62 -0.37 72.39
C HIS A 197 -24.30 0.89 71.82
N GLU A 198 -24.68 1.85 72.67
CA GLU A 198 -25.32 3.09 72.21
C GLU A 198 -24.32 4.08 71.59
N PHE A 199 -23.09 4.11 72.09
CA PHE A 199 -22.06 5.05 71.63
C PHE A 199 -21.22 4.52 70.47
N VAL A 200 -20.78 3.27 70.58
CA VAL A 200 -19.86 2.61 69.64
C VAL A 200 -20.59 1.74 68.62
N GLY A 201 -21.76 1.23 68.97
CA GLY A 201 -22.56 0.34 68.14
C GLY A 201 -23.28 1.01 66.97
N SER A 202 -22.84 2.18 66.48
CA SER A 202 -23.44 2.81 65.30
C SER A 202 -23.39 1.91 64.06
N GLY A 203 -22.47 0.94 64.03
CA GLY A 203 -22.38 -0.06 62.96
C GLY A 203 -21.99 0.53 61.59
N GLU A 204 -21.63 1.81 61.55
CA GLU A 204 -21.22 2.52 60.34
C GLU A 204 -19.89 1.94 59.84
N PRO A 205 -19.87 1.31 58.65
CA PRO A 205 -18.66 0.70 58.12
C PRO A 205 -17.52 1.71 58.03
N GLY A 206 -16.33 1.35 58.51
CA GLY A 206 -15.16 2.22 58.38
C GLY A 206 -15.10 3.40 59.34
N VAL A 207 -16.03 3.54 60.30
CA VAL A 207 -15.98 4.56 61.34
C VAL A 207 -15.65 3.92 62.69
N THR A 208 -14.69 4.49 63.41
CA THR A 208 -14.28 4.03 64.74
C THR A 208 -14.46 5.17 65.75
N PRO A 209 -15.52 5.17 66.56
CA PRO A 209 -15.70 6.14 67.63
C PRO A 209 -14.83 5.81 68.84
N ILE A 210 -14.23 6.84 69.45
CA ILE A 210 -13.33 6.71 70.61
C ILE A 210 -13.63 7.84 71.58
N ILE A 211 -13.67 7.55 72.88
CA ILE A 211 -13.70 8.59 73.93
C ILE A 211 -12.35 8.59 74.64
N ILE A 212 -11.78 9.76 74.85
CA ILE A 212 -10.57 9.93 75.65
C ILE A 212 -10.77 11.01 76.72
N ASP A 213 -9.98 10.94 77.79
CA ASP A 213 -9.84 12.01 78.77
C ASP A 213 -8.84 13.09 78.32
N GLU A 214 -8.63 14.12 79.14
CA GLU A 214 -7.66 15.21 78.88
C GLU A 214 -6.20 14.74 78.74
N LYS A 215 -5.88 13.56 79.28
CA LYS A 215 -4.53 12.97 79.20
C LYS A 215 -4.37 12.10 77.94
N GLY A 216 -5.46 11.81 77.22
CA GLY A 216 -5.51 10.92 76.07
C GLY A 216 -5.70 9.44 76.42
N SER A 217 -6.11 9.12 77.64
CA SER A 217 -6.44 7.75 78.03
C SER A 217 -7.79 7.37 77.46
N ILE A 218 -7.90 6.17 76.90
CA ILE A 218 -9.10 5.71 76.18
C ILE A 218 -10.15 5.26 77.18
N GLN A 219 -11.23 6.03 77.29
CA GLN A 219 -12.38 5.73 78.15
C GLN A 219 -13.36 4.77 77.48
N ALA A 220 -13.51 4.84 76.15
CA ALA A 220 -14.40 3.97 75.40
C ALA A 220 -13.85 3.70 74.00
N HIS A 221 -13.93 2.44 73.57
CA HIS A 221 -13.48 1.98 72.25
C HIS A 221 -14.23 0.70 71.83
N PRO A 222 -14.50 0.47 70.52
CA PRO A 222 -15.16 -0.77 70.04
C PRO A 222 -14.43 -2.06 70.34
N ASP A 223 -13.10 -1.99 70.33
CA ASP A 223 -12.24 -3.03 70.89
C ASP A 223 -12.01 -2.76 72.38
N PRO A 224 -12.57 -3.57 73.30
CA PRO A 224 -12.43 -3.39 74.74
C PRO A 224 -10.97 -3.51 75.20
N ALA A 225 -10.11 -4.22 74.45
CA ALA A 225 -8.70 -4.38 74.82
C ALA A 225 -7.92 -3.06 74.79
N LEU A 226 -8.45 -2.05 74.10
CA LEU A 226 -7.85 -0.72 73.98
C LEU A 226 -8.33 0.26 75.06
N ILE A 227 -9.32 -0.09 75.88
CA ILE A 227 -9.83 0.75 76.97
C ILE A 227 -8.85 0.78 78.15
N ASP A 228 -8.63 1.95 78.72
CA ASP A 228 -7.79 2.21 79.88
C ASP A 228 -8.60 2.13 81.19
N TYR A 229 -8.84 0.90 81.65
CA TYR A 229 -9.69 0.56 82.79
C TYR A 229 -9.29 1.12 84.18
N ASN A 230 -8.16 1.83 84.28
CA ASN A 230 -7.64 2.40 85.54
C ASN A 230 -7.08 3.83 85.36
N SER A 231 -7.61 4.59 84.40
CA SER A 231 -7.11 5.94 84.06
C SER A 231 -7.21 6.95 85.21
N GLY A 232 -8.16 6.77 86.14
CA GLY A 232 -8.39 7.67 87.27
C GLY A 232 -7.31 7.68 88.35
N ALA A 233 -6.38 6.70 88.35
CA ALA A 233 -5.34 6.52 89.37
C ALA A 233 -3.90 6.74 88.85
N VAL A 234 -3.74 7.32 87.64
CA VAL A 234 -2.43 7.42 86.95
C VAL A 234 -1.67 8.71 87.33
N GLU A 235 -0.38 8.53 87.64
CA GLU A 235 0.64 9.58 87.91
C GLU A 235 0.74 10.64 86.79
N ASP A 236 1.08 11.87 87.18
CA ASP A 236 1.37 12.98 86.25
C ASP A 236 2.54 12.66 85.30
N GLY A 237 2.36 12.91 84.00
CA GLY A 237 3.45 12.99 83.01
C GLY A 237 3.51 11.94 81.90
N LYS A 238 2.70 10.86 81.93
CA LYS A 238 2.62 9.90 80.79
C LYS A 238 1.46 10.26 79.85
N ARG A 239 1.76 10.36 78.54
CA ARG A 239 0.73 10.56 77.49
C ARG A 239 -0.16 9.32 77.39
N GLY A 240 -1.47 9.52 77.27
CA GLY A 240 -2.45 8.44 77.24
C GLY A 240 -2.37 7.55 75.99
N ARG A 241 -3.06 6.40 76.05
CA ARG A 241 -2.89 5.28 75.12
C ARG A 241 -3.20 5.63 73.66
N ILE A 242 -4.05 6.62 73.39
CA ILE A 242 -4.39 7.03 72.02
C ILE A 242 -3.17 7.42 71.18
N PHE A 243 -2.17 8.08 71.79
CA PHE A 243 -0.97 8.52 71.08
C PHE A 243 -0.07 7.35 70.66
N THR A 244 -0.17 6.21 71.35
CA THR A 244 0.59 4.99 71.01
C THR A 244 0.00 4.25 69.82
N LEU A 245 -1.30 4.44 69.55
CA LEU A 245 -1.99 3.81 68.44
C LEU A 245 -1.75 4.53 67.11
N ILE A 246 -1.37 5.81 67.15
CA ILE A 246 -1.02 6.59 65.97
C ILE A 246 0.42 6.27 65.55
N GLN A 247 0.57 5.73 64.35
CA GLN A 247 1.82 5.20 63.85
C GLN A 247 2.75 6.29 63.30
N ASP A 248 2.21 7.38 62.77
CA ASP A 248 2.97 8.45 62.13
C ASP A 248 3.17 9.68 63.05
N GLU A 249 4.37 10.27 63.00
CA GLU A 249 4.74 11.39 63.86
C GLU A 249 3.95 12.66 63.55
N ALA A 250 3.66 12.91 62.26
CA ALA A 250 2.84 14.04 61.82
C ALA A 250 1.42 13.97 62.40
N GLY A 251 0.80 12.79 62.37
CA GLY A 251 -0.51 12.53 62.95
C GLY A 251 -0.53 12.69 64.48
N ARG A 252 0.52 12.26 65.19
CA ARG A 252 0.63 12.49 66.65
C ARG A 252 0.70 13.97 66.99
N ALA A 253 1.51 14.73 66.24
CA ALA A 253 1.62 16.17 66.42
C ALA A 253 0.29 16.89 66.12
N ALA A 254 -0.39 16.48 65.05
CA ALA A 254 -1.70 17.01 64.67
C ALA A 254 -2.76 16.71 65.73
N LEU A 255 -2.82 15.49 66.29
CA LEU A 255 -3.75 15.16 67.38
C LEU A 255 -3.45 15.99 68.62
N ALA A 256 -2.18 16.11 69.02
CA ALA A 256 -1.81 16.90 70.19
C ALA A 256 -2.22 18.37 70.04
N GLN A 257 -2.13 18.93 68.82
CA GLN A 257 -2.63 20.27 68.52
C GLN A 257 -4.15 20.34 68.58
N ALA A 258 -4.85 19.39 67.95
CA ALA A 258 -6.33 19.35 67.94
C ALA A 258 -6.92 19.24 69.36
N LEU A 259 -6.30 18.45 70.25
CA LEU A 259 -6.74 18.34 71.65
C LEU A 259 -6.51 19.65 72.44
N ARG A 260 -5.49 20.45 72.11
CA ARG A 260 -5.29 21.78 72.72
C ARG A 260 -6.27 22.83 72.20
N ASP A 261 -6.71 22.70 70.96
CA ASP A 261 -7.57 23.69 70.31
C ASP A 261 -9.06 23.41 70.54
N ALA A 262 -9.49 22.15 70.62
CA ALA A 262 -10.90 21.78 70.77
C ALA A 262 -11.61 22.42 71.98
N PRO A 263 -10.98 22.59 73.17
CA PRO A 263 -11.63 23.31 74.28
C PRO A 263 -11.90 24.80 74.01
N LYS A 264 -11.18 25.42 73.06
CA LYS A 264 -11.40 26.82 72.65
C LYS A 264 -12.63 26.97 71.75
N THR A 265 -13.04 25.88 71.10
CA THR A 265 -14.18 25.84 70.17
C THR A 265 -15.01 24.57 70.42
N PRO A 266 -15.70 24.46 71.58
CA PRO A 266 -16.36 23.22 72.02
C PRO A 266 -17.52 22.77 71.11
N ASP A 267 -18.08 23.68 70.30
CA ASP A 267 -19.15 23.36 69.34
C ASP A 267 -18.64 23.01 67.94
N ALA A 268 -17.33 23.05 67.72
CA ALA A 268 -16.71 22.62 66.47
C ALA A 268 -16.06 21.25 66.63
N ALA A 269 -15.88 20.58 65.49
CA ALA A 269 -15.00 19.42 65.40
C ALA A 269 -13.89 19.72 64.39
N GLN A 270 -12.74 19.09 64.59
CA GLN A 270 -11.57 19.29 63.74
C GLN A 270 -11.06 17.97 63.19
N ALA A 271 -11.21 17.77 61.88
CA ALA A 271 -10.67 16.63 61.16
C ALA A 271 -9.17 16.76 60.85
N ILE A 272 -8.39 15.77 61.28
CA ILE A 272 -6.97 15.63 61.01
C ILE A 272 -6.66 14.27 60.36
N TRP A 273 -5.60 14.23 59.56
CA TRP A 273 -5.11 12.97 58.99
C TRP A 273 -4.22 12.25 60.00
N VAL A 274 -4.49 10.97 60.22
CA VAL A 274 -3.65 10.09 61.04
C VAL A 274 -3.51 8.71 60.40
N ARG A 275 -2.45 7.99 60.78
CA ARG A 275 -2.29 6.57 60.46
C ARG A 275 -2.58 5.73 61.69
N LEU A 276 -3.76 5.13 61.69
CA LEU A 276 -4.27 4.28 62.77
C LEU A 276 -4.51 2.87 62.19
N GLN A 277 -4.04 1.84 62.91
CA GLN A 277 -4.12 0.43 62.48
C GLN A 277 -3.58 0.16 61.05
N GLY A 278 -2.48 0.82 60.66
CA GLY A 278 -1.85 0.63 59.34
C GLY A 278 -2.51 1.38 58.19
N LYS A 279 -3.68 1.99 58.40
CA LYS A 279 -4.47 2.69 57.38
C LYS A 279 -4.43 4.20 57.58
N ARG A 280 -4.52 4.94 56.47
CA ARG A 280 -4.70 6.41 56.51
C ARG A 280 -6.17 6.71 56.75
N GLN A 281 -6.45 7.31 57.90
CA GLN A 281 -7.81 7.60 58.36
C GLN A 281 -7.93 9.09 58.70
N LEU A 282 -9.13 9.62 58.52
CA LEU A 282 -9.45 10.97 58.92
C LEU A 282 -10.07 10.94 60.32
N MET A 283 -9.37 11.50 61.29
CA MET A 283 -9.81 11.52 62.69
C MET A 283 -10.34 12.90 63.03
N SER A 284 -11.62 12.99 63.34
CA SER A 284 -12.22 14.22 63.85
C SER A 284 -12.24 14.24 65.37
N VAL A 285 -11.99 15.41 65.95
CA VAL A 285 -11.89 15.65 67.40
C VAL A 285 -12.94 16.66 67.82
N SER A 286 -13.74 16.34 68.84
CA SER A 286 -14.68 17.27 69.48
C SER A 286 -14.57 17.18 71.01
N TYR A 287 -14.86 18.27 71.72
CA TYR A 287 -14.68 18.38 73.18
C TYR A 287 -16.03 18.47 73.92
N VAL A 288 -16.11 17.84 75.09
CA VAL A 288 -17.30 17.82 75.96
C VAL A 288 -16.96 18.54 77.26
N PRO A 289 -17.28 19.85 77.39
CA PRO A 289 -16.89 20.66 78.54
C PRO A 289 -17.35 20.11 79.89
N GLU A 290 -18.55 19.55 79.94
CA GLU A 290 -19.18 19.06 81.18
C GLU A 290 -18.50 17.80 81.73
N LEU A 291 -17.72 17.10 80.91
CA LEU A 291 -17.08 15.83 81.28
C LEU A 291 -15.55 15.88 81.20
N HIS A 292 -14.98 16.97 80.68
CA HIS A 292 -13.55 17.06 80.36
C HIS A 292 -13.07 15.94 79.42
N TRP A 293 -13.95 15.49 78.53
CA TRP A 293 -13.69 14.39 77.60
C TRP A 293 -13.62 14.86 76.15
N TYR A 294 -12.89 14.11 75.33
CA TYR A 294 -12.87 14.28 73.89
C TYR A 294 -13.52 13.09 73.20
N VAL A 295 -14.34 13.39 72.21
CA VAL A 295 -14.98 12.42 71.33
C VAL A 295 -14.22 12.45 70.01
N LEU A 296 -13.63 11.31 69.67
CA LEU A 296 -12.91 11.11 68.42
C LEU A 296 -13.71 10.22 67.48
N ALA A 297 -13.64 10.52 66.19
CA ALA A 297 -14.19 9.66 65.15
C ALA A 297 -13.12 9.42 64.07
N ALA A 298 -12.56 8.22 64.02
CA ALA A 298 -11.60 7.82 62.99
C ALA A 298 -12.33 7.17 61.80
N VAL A 299 -12.28 7.81 60.63
CA VAL A 299 -12.99 7.42 59.41
C VAL A 299 -12.01 6.94 58.35
N ASP A 300 -12.17 5.70 57.90
CA ASP A 300 -11.54 5.15 56.69
C ASP A 300 -12.39 5.50 55.47
N LEU A 301 -11.98 6.51 54.69
CA LEU A 301 -12.73 6.99 53.53
C LEU A 301 -12.94 5.92 52.43
N HIS A 302 -12.16 4.84 52.42
CA HIS A 302 -12.33 3.74 51.45
C HIS A 302 -13.33 2.69 51.94
N ALA A 303 -13.43 2.50 53.25
CA ALA A 303 -14.39 1.58 53.85
C ALA A 303 -15.77 2.20 54.08
N ALA A 304 -15.82 3.51 54.39
CA ALA A 304 -17.04 4.22 54.78
C ALA A 304 -18.05 4.50 53.65
N ARG A 305 -17.77 4.03 52.41
CA ARG A 305 -18.66 4.16 51.22
C ARG A 305 -19.33 5.54 51.11
N ILE A 306 -18.60 6.61 51.43
CA ILE A 306 -19.13 7.98 51.52
C ILE A 306 -19.66 8.47 50.17
N VAL A 307 -19.15 7.90 49.08
CA VAL A 307 -19.63 8.16 47.72
C VAL A 307 -20.05 6.83 47.10
N ASP A 308 -21.33 6.71 46.74
CA ASP A 308 -21.83 5.55 46.01
C ASP A 308 -21.34 5.57 44.56
N THR A 309 -20.37 4.72 44.26
CA THR A 309 -19.80 4.59 42.90
C THR A 309 -20.61 3.68 41.99
N ALA A 310 -21.64 3.00 42.49
CA ALA A 310 -22.42 2.05 41.69
C ALA A 310 -23.14 2.72 40.51
N GLY A 311 -23.60 3.96 40.70
CA GLY A 311 -24.24 4.76 39.64
C GLY A 311 -23.30 5.25 38.52
N LEU A 312 -21.97 5.19 38.72
CA LEU A 312 -20.99 5.66 37.74
C LEU A 312 -20.69 4.60 36.66
N TRP A 313 -20.79 3.30 37.00
CA TRP A 313 -20.58 2.21 36.06
C TRP A 313 -21.54 2.20 34.86
N PRO A 314 -22.87 2.36 35.02
CA PRO A 314 -23.78 2.44 33.88
C PRO A 314 -23.51 3.69 33.02
N ALA A 315 -23.12 4.82 33.63
CA ALA A 315 -22.73 6.02 32.89
C ALA A 315 -21.46 5.79 32.06
N ALA A 316 -20.43 5.14 32.64
CA ALA A 316 -19.22 4.76 31.91
C ALA A 316 -19.52 3.79 30.76
N ALA A 317 -20.39 2.80 30.98
CA ALA A 317 -20.82 1.87 29.94
C ALA A 317 -21.59 2.58 28.81
N ALA A 318 -22.46 3.54 29.13
CA ALA A 318 -23.18 4.34 28.14
C ALA A 318 -22.23 5.18 27.26
N VAL A 319 -21.18 5.78 27.86
CA VAL A 319 -20.15 6.51 27.12
C VAL A 319 -19.38 5.58 26.19
N VAL A 320 -18.99 4.39 26.65
CA VAL A 320 -18.31 3.39 25.79
C VAL A 320 -19.20 2.96 24.62
N LEU A 321 -20.48 2.67 24.88
CA LEU A 321 -21.45 2.33 23.84
C LEU A 321 -21.64 3.45 22.82
N LEU A 322 -21.73 4.71 23.28
CA LEU A 322 -21.82 5.88 22.42
C LEU A 322 -20.58 5.99 21.51
N ILE A 323 -19.38 5.80 22.05
CA ILE A 323 -18.13 5.82 21.29
C ILE A 323 -18.12 4.68 20.26
N CYS A 324 -18.49 3.46 20.64
CA CYS A 324 -18.60 2.34 19.71
C CYS A 324 -19.60 2.62 18.59
N GLY A 325 -20.75 3.22 18.92
CA GLY A 325 -21.76 3.64 17.95
C GLY A 325 -21.24 4.69 16.98
N LEU A 326 -20.54 5.72 17.48
CA LEU A 326 -19.91 6.76 16.66
C LEU A 326 -18.82 6.19 15.75
N LEU A 327 -17.97 5.29 16.26
CA LEU A 327 -16.94 4.60 15.46
C LEU A 327 -17.57 3.75 14.34
N ALA A 328 -18.65 3.02 14.65
CA ALA A 328 -19.38 2.23 13.66
C ALA A 328 -20.06 3.12 12.60
N ALA A 329 -20.71 4.21 13.03
CA ALA A 329 -21.35 5.19 12.14
C ALA A 329 -20.32 5.88 11.24
N PHE A 330 -19.17 6.28 11.79
CA PHE A 330 -18.07 6.85 11.02
C PHE A 330 -17.50 5.85 10.01
N GLY A 331 -17.24 4.60 10.44
CA GLY A 331 -16.78 3.53 9.56
C GLY A 331 -17.77 3.26 8.42
N TYR A 332 -19.07 3.28 8.71
CA TYR A 332 -20.13 3.18 7.72
C TYR A 332 -20.15 4.38 6.76
N ALA A 333 -20.06 5.61 7.27
CA ALA A 333 -20.06 6.84 6.50
C ALA A 333 -18.86 6.90 5.55
N VAL A 334 -17.64 6.68 6.04
CA VAL A 334 -16.41 6.61 5.23
C VAL A 334 -16.54 5.55 4.14
N ASN A 335 -17.08 4.39 4.48
CA ASN A 335 -17.31 3.34 3.49
C ASN A 335 -18.31 3.75 2.39
N ARG A 336 -19.41 4.41 2.77
CA ARG A 336 -20.49 4.79 1.86
C ARG A 336 -20.14 6.01 1.00
N LEU A 337 -19.53 7.03 1.59
CA LEU A 337 -19.24 8.32 0.97
C LEU A 337 -17.91 8.33 0.21
N VAL A 338 -16.89 7.62 0.69
CA VAL A 338 -15.53 7.67 0.10
C VAL A 338 -15.18 6.37 -0.62
N LEU A 339 -15.19 5.23 0.08
CA LEU A 339 -14.63 3.99 -0.50
C LEU A 339 -15.49 3.36 -1.59
N ARG A 340 -16.83 3.39 -1.46
CA ARG A 340 -17.72 2.81 -2.48
C ARG A 340 -17.60 3.56 -3.82
N PRO A 341 -17.68 4.90 -3.88
CA PRO A 341 -17.45 5.66 -5.11
C PRO A 341 -16.09 5.40 -5.75
N ILE A 342 -15.00 5.42 -4.96
CA ILE A 342 -13.65 5.16 -5.46
C ILE A 342 -13.54 3.75 -6.08
N ARG A 343 -14.11 2.72 -5.43
CA ARG A 343 -14.11 1.36 -5.98
C ARG A 343 -14.90 1.25 -7.28
N LYS A 344 -16.05 1.92 -7.38
CA LYS A 344 -16.82 1.96 -8.64
C LYS A 344 -16.04 2.65 -9.74
N LEU A 345 -15.41 3.80 -9.44
CA LEU A 345 -14.57 4.52 -10.39
C LEU A 345 -13.39 3.65 -10.86
N GLN A 346 -12.73 2.93 -9.95
CA GLN A 346 -11.67 1.98 -10.27
C GLN A 346 -12.15 0.86 -11.21
N GLN A 347 -13.36 0.33 -10.98
CA GLN A 347 -13.96 -0.69 -11.85
C GLN A 347 -14.28 -0.13 -13.23
N SER A 348 -14.88 1.06 -13.32
CA SER A 348 -15.16 1.73 -14.60
C SER A 348 -13.87 2.03 -15.37
N ALA A 349 -12.82 2.51 -14.69
CA ALA A 349 -11.52 2.76 -15.32
C ALA A 349 -10.88 1.48 -15.88
N ARG A 350 -10.98 0.34 -15.19
CA ARG A 350 -10.53 -0.96 -15.72
C ARG A 350 -11.35 -1.40 -16.93
N ALA A 351 -12.67 -1.24 -16.89
CA ALA A 351 -13.51 -1.60 -18.04
C ALA A 351 -13.19 -0.76 -19.28
N ILE A 352 -12.91 0.54 -19.11
CA ILE A 352 -12.43 1.42 -20.19
C ILE A 352 -11.08 0.94 -20.74
N ALA A 353 -10.15 0.54 -19.88
CA ALA A 353 -8.86 -0.02 -20.30
C ALA A 353 -9.00 -1.35 -21.07
N ASP A 354 -10.01 -2.15 -20.74
CA ASP A 354 -10.36 -3.39 -21.44
C ASP A 354 -11.17 -3.13 -22.74
N GLY A 355 -11.32 -1.88 -23.18
CA GLY A 355 -12.02 -1.52 -24.43
C GLY A 355 -13.54 -1.43 -24.33
N ARG A 356 -14.11 -1.48 -23.12
CA ARG A 356 -15.55 -1.28 -22.87
C ARG A 356 -15.81 0.15 -22.43
N TYR A 357 -16.24 0.99 -23.37
CA TYR A 357 -16.45 2.43 -23.15
C TYR A 357 -17.88 2.79 -22.70
N ASP A 358 -18.78 1.81 -22.65
CA ASP A 358 -20.20 1.94 -22.31
C ASP A 358 -20.50 1.81 -20.81
N VAL A 359 -19.46 1.84 -19.96
CA VAL A 359 -19.62 1.70 -18.51
C VAL A 359 -20.18 2.96 -17.86
N GLY A 360 -21.29 2.79 -17.13
CA GLY A 360 -21.88 3.84 -16.31
C GLY A 360 -20.94 4.29 -15.20
N LEU A 361 -20.48 5.54 -15.29
CA LEU A 361 -19.68 6.15 -14.23
C LEU A 361 -20.56 6.46 -13.02
N PRO A 362 -20.01 6.37 -11.79
CA PRO A 362 -20.76 6.71 -10.60
C PRO A 362 -21.25 8.15 -10.68
N LYS A 363 -22.57 8.36 -10.58
CA LYS A 363 -23.17 9.69 -10.44
C LYS A 363 -22.59 10.33 -9.17
N GLY A 364 -21.66 11.26 -9.35
CA GLY A 364 -20.88 11.87 -8.27
C GLY A 364 -21.69 12.90 -7.50
N GLY A 365 -21.33 13.09 -6.23
CA GLY A 365 -21.70 14.28 -5.46
C GLY A 365 -20.99 15.53 -6.02
N ALA A 366 -21.25 16.69 -5.43
CA ALA A 366 -20.58 17.95 -5.79
C ALA A 366 -19.18 18.07 -5.17
N ASP A 367 -18.47 16.95 -5.01
CA ASP A 367 -17.16 16.83 -4.35
C ASP A 367 -16.06 16.42 -5.34
N GLU A 368 -14.82 16.36 -4.87
CA GLU A 368 -13.63 16.04 -5.68
C GLU A 368 -13.73 14.64 -6.34
N ILE A 369 -14.45 13.71 -5.72
CA ILE A 369 -14.69 12.38 -6.28
C ILE A 369 -15.68 12.48 -7.45
N GLY A 370 -16.70 13.33 -7.33
CA GLY A 370 -17.63 13.64 -8.42
C GLY A 370 -16.95 14.34 -9.58
N ASP A 371 -16.04 15.28 -9.33
CA ASP A 371 -15.24 15.96 -10.35
C ASP A 371 -14.38 14.95 -11.13
N LEU A 372 -13.71 14.05 -10.42
CA LEU A 372 -12.93 12.97 -11.02
C LEU A 372 -13.80 12.03 -11.87
N SER A 373 -15.02 11.71 -11.41
CA SER A 373 -15.97 10.90 -12.17
C SER A 373 -16.36 11.57 -13.50
N ARG A 374 -16.61 12.89 -13.50
CA ARG A 374 -16.91 13.64 -14.72
C ARG A 374 -15.72 13.68 -15.69
N ALA A 375 -14.51 13.93 -15.18
CA ALA A 375 -13.30 13.93 -16.00
C ALA A 375 -13.06 12.56 -16.67
N PHE A 376 -13.25 11.46 -15.94
CA PHE A 376 -13.18 10.10 -16.50
C PHE A 376 -14.26 9.86 -17.57
N GLY A 377 -15.44 10.45 -17.45
CA GLY A 377 -16.51 10.35 -18.46
C GLY A 377 -16.17 11.03 -19.76
N VAL A 378 -15.62 12.24 -19.69
CA VAL A 378 -15.13 12.95 -20.88
C VAL A 378 -14.02 12.15 -21.57
N MET A 379 -13.11 11.55 -20.79
CA MET A 379 -12.05 10.70 -21.33
C MET A 379 -12.60 9.45 -22.03
N ALA A 380 -13.52 8.72 -21.39
CA ALA A 380 -14.12 7.51 -21.93
C ALA A 380 -14.79 7.76 -23.29
N GLU A 381 -15.57 8.84 -23.38
CA GLU A 381 -16.27 9.20 -24.61
C GLU A 381 -15.30 9.59 -25.73
N LYS A 382 -14.25 10.35 -25.40
CA LYS A 382 -13.24 10.76 -26.39
C LYS A 382 -12.47 9.56 -26.96
N VAL A 383 -12.13 8.58 -26.12
CA VAL A 383 -11.46 7.34 -26.58
C VAL A 383 -12.41 6.50 -27.45
N ARG A 384 -13.70 6.42 -27.11
CA ARG A 384 -14.73 5.74 -27.91
C ARG A 384 -14.83 6.33 -29.32
N THR A 385 -15.01 7.65 -29.43
CA THR A 385 -15.11 8.35 -30.72
C THR A 385 -13.86 8.14 -31.57
N HIS A 386 -12.67 8.28 -30.97
CA HIS A 386 -11.42 8.14 -31.71
C HIS A 386 -11.19 6.71 -32.24
N THR A 387 -11.59 5.71 -31.47
CA THR A 387 -11.51 4.30 -31.90
C THR A 387 -12.43 4.04 -33.11
N GLN A 388 -13.67 4.56 -33.08
CA GLN A 388 -14.63 4.41 -34.19
C GLN A 388 -14.16 5.10 -35.49
N GLU A 389 -13.58 6.30 -35.38
CA GLU A 389 -13.00 7.02 -36.51
C GLU A 389 -11.81 6.27 -37.14
N LEU A 390 -10.94 5.69 -36.29
CA LEU A 390 -9.77 4.96 -36.75
C LEU A 390 -10.17 3.69 -37.52
N GLU A 391 -11.14 2.92 -37.02
CA GLU A 391 -11.66 1.74 -37.72
C GLU A 391 -12.27 2.09 -39.09
N SER A 392 -12.95 3.23 -39.20
CA SER A 392 -13.49 3.71 -40.47
C SER A 392 -12.38 4.00 -41.49
N LYS A 393 -11.34 4.73 -41.06
CA LYS A 393 -10.19 5.06 -41.92
C LYS A 393 -9.40 3.82 -42.35
N VAL A 394 -9.22 2.84 -41.46
CA VAL A 394 -8.55 1.57 -41.80
C VAL A 394 -9.32 0.85 -42.90
N ARG A 395 -10.65 0.70 -42.76
CA ARG A 395 -11.49 0.06 -43.78
C ARG A 395 -11.43 0.73 -45.15
N GLU A 396 -11.40 2.06 -45.17
CA GLU A 396 -11.28 2.83 -46.42
C GLU A 396 -9.93 2.62 -47.10
N ARG A 397 -8.83 2.68 -46.33
CA ARG A 397 -7.47 2.49 -46.84
C ARG A 397 -7.23 1.08 -47.36
N THR A 398 -7.75 0.05 -46.67
CA THR A 398 -7.63 -1.34 -47.14
C THR A 398 -8.30 -1.53 -48.49
N ARG A 399 -9.52 -1.00 -48.69
CA ARG A 399 -10.23 -1.09 -49.99
C ARG A 399 -9.50 -0.38 -51.11
N ALA A 400 -8.94 0.81 -50.85
CA ALA A 400 -8.17 1.55 -51.85
C ALA A 400 -6.89 0.79 -52.27
N LEU A 401 -6.23 0.13 -51.31
CA LEU A 401 -5.02 -0.66 -51.57
C LEU A 401 -5.32 -1.90 -52.43
N GLU A 402 -6.39 -2.63 -52.13
CA GLU A 402 -6.82 -3.80 -52.90
C GLU A 402 -7.15 -3.44 -54.36
N ALA A 403 -7.86 -2.32 -54.57
CA ALA A 403 -8.20 -1.84 -55.92
C ALA A 403 -6.95 -1.47 -56.73
N ALA A 404 -5.97 -0.81 -56.11
CA ALA A 404 -4.71 -0.44 -56.76
C ALA A 404 -3.88 -1.68 -57.16
N ASN A 405 -3.80 -2.69 -56.28
CA ASN A 405 -3.07 -3.93 -56.56
C ASN A 405 -3.68 -4.70 -57.74
N LEU A 406 -5.01 -4.79 -57.80
CA LEU A 406 -5.72 -5.44 -58.92
C LEU A 406 -5.46 -4.71 -60.25
N ALA A 407 -5.50 -3.38 -60.25
CA ALA A 407 -5.22 -2.57 -61.44
C ALA A 407 -3.77 -2.78 -61.94
N MET A 408 -2.80 -2.80 -61.02
CA MET A 408 -1.38 -3.02 -61.35
C MET A 408 -1.14 -4.40 -61.95
N ALA A 409 -1.70 -5.46 -61.36
CA ALA A 409 -1.57 -6.82 -61.88
C ALA A 409 -2.13 -6.96 -63.31
N SER A 410 -3.27 -6.33 -63.58
CA SER A 410 -3.89 -6.32 -64.91
C SER A 410 -3.04 -5.58 -65.95
N ALA A 411 -2.44 -4.45 -65.58
CA ALA A 411 -1.56 -3.68 -66.48
C ALA A 411 -0.30 -4.48 -66.85
N ASN A 412 0.37 -5.10 -65.86
CA ASN A 412 1.56 -5.90 -66.11
C ASN A 412 1.29 -7.10 -67.04
N LYS A 413 0.14 -7.76 -66.87
CA LYS A 413 -0.27 -8.87 -67.75
C LYS A 413 -0.41 -8.40 -69.21
N LYS A 414 -1.09 -7.28 -69.44
CA LYS A 414 -1.27 -6.73 -70.80
C LYS A 414 0.04 -6.33 -71.47
N ILE A 415 1.01 -5.83 -70.70
CA ILE A 415 2.35 -5.50 -71.20
C ILE A 415 3.07 -6.79 -71.62
N GLY A 416 3.04 -7.83 -70.78
CA GLY A 416 3.60 -9.15 -71.13
C GLY A 416 3.03 -9.70 -72.43
N ASP A 417 1.70 -9.79 -72.54
CA ASP A 417 1.00 -10.30 -73.73
C ASP A 417 1.38 -9.52 -75.01
N SER A 418 1.64 -8.21 -74.90
CA SER A 418 2.02 -7.36 -76.04
C SER A 418 3.47 -7.58 -76.49
N ILE A 419 4.38 -7.84 -75.55
CA ILE A 419 5.79 -8.13 -75.85
C ILE A 419 5.93 -9.54 -76.46
N ASP A 420 5.17 -10.52 -75.95
CA ASP A 420 5.11 -11.87 -76.53
C ASP A 420 4.66 -11.82 -78.00
N TYR A 421 3.64 -11.00 -78.31
CA TYR A 421 3.20 -10.78 -79.68
C TYR A 421 4.29 -10.14 -80.56
N ALA A 422 5.08 -9.19 -80.02
CA ALA A 422 6.19 -8.59 -80.75
C ALA A 422 7.29 -9.62 -81.11
N SER A 423 7.53 -10.62 -80.26
CA SER A 423 8.47 -11.71 -80.57
C SER A 423 8.06 -12.54 -81.78
N LEU A 424 6.76 -12.79 -81.95
CA LEU A 424 6.25 -13.47 -83.14
C LEU A 424 6.56 -12.69 -84.42
N ILE A 425 6.42 -11.36 -84.38
CA ILE A 425 6.77 -10.47 -85.51
C ILE A 425 8.27 -10.55 -85.80
N GLN A 426 9.11 -10.45 -84.78
CA GLN A 426 10.57 -10.51 -84.95
C GLN A 426 11.04 -11.87 -85.49
N GLN A 427 10.48 -12.98 -85.01
CA GLN A 427 10.84 -14.30 -85.52
C GLN A 427 10.41 -14.49 -86.98
N ALA A 428 9.31 -13.86 -87.42
CA ALA A 428 8.81 -13.97 -88.79
C ALA A 428 9.74 -13.33 -89.84
N ILE A 429 10.56 -12.35 -89.48
CA ILE A 429 11.50 -11.71 -90.41
C ILE A 429 12.79 -12.53 -90.62
N LEU A 430 13.10 -13.48 -89.73
CA LEU A 430 14.34 -14.25 -89.76
C LEU A 430 14.30 -15.32 -90.87
N PRO A 431 15.35 -15.45 -91.71
CA PRO A 431 15.33 -16.32 -92.88
C PRO A 431 15.61 -17.81 -92.57
N ARG A 432 15.03 -18.33 -91.48
CA ARG A 432 15.25 -19.71 -90.99
C ARG A 432 14.91 -20.77 -92.04
N ARG A 433 13.75 -20.62 -92.69
CA ARG A 433 13.26 -21.61 -93.68
C ARG A 433 14.10 -21.56 -94.96
N GLN A 434 14.47 -20.36 -95.43
CA GLN A 434 15.27 -20.19 -96.63
C GLN A 434 16.68 -20.78 -96.46
N MET A 435 17.33 -20.54 -95.32
CA MET A 435 18.65 -21.13 -95.04
C MET A 435 18.59 -22.65 -94.91
N ALA A 436 17.61 -23.19 -94.19
CA ALA A 436 17.43 -24.64 -94.07
C ALA A 436 17.26 -25.32 -95.43
N GLN A 437 16.53 -24.70 -96.36
CA GLN A 437 16.32 -25.22 -97.71
C GLN A 437 17.56 -25.12 -98.61
N SER A 438 18.33 -24.04 -98.51
CA SER A 438 19.46 -23.78 -99.42
C SER A 438 20.80 -24.34 -98.92
N LEU A 439 21.03 -24.32 -97.61
CA LEU A 439 22.29 -24.76 -97.00
C LEU A 439 22.19 -26.11 -96.30
N GLY A 440 21.00 -26.59 -95.93
CA GLY A 440 20.82 -27.88 -95.27
C GLY A 440 21.72 -28.03 -94.04
N THR A 441 22.50 -29.11 -93.98
CA THR A 441 23.45 -29.39 -92.87
C THR A 441 24.75 -28.59 -92.93
N HIS A 442 24.95 -27.76 -93.96
CA HIS A 442 26.14 -26.92 -94.15
C HIS A 442 26.08 -25.59 -93.38
N HIS A 443 25.09 -25.41 -92.48
CA HIS A 443 25.02 -24.25 -91.60
C HIS A 443 24.39 -24.58 -90.23
N PHE A 444 24.59 -23.69 -89.26
CA PHE A 444 23.73 -23.57 -88.09
C PHE A 444 23.54 -22.11 -87.70
N VAL A 445 22.47 -21.83 -86.95
CA VAL A 445 22.23 -20.52 -86.33
C VAL A 445 21.87 -20.69 -84.87
N MET A 446 22.64 -20.05 -84.00
CA MET A 446 22.30 -19.82 -82.61
C MET A 446 21.77 -18.38 -82.51
N TRP A 447 20.53 -18.19 -82.07
CA TRP A 447 19.93 -16.87 -81.88
C TRP A 447 19.14 -16.89 -80.57
N LYS A 448 19.63 -16.16 -79.56
CA LYS A 448 19.09 -16.11 -78.21
C LYS A 448 18.95 -14.63 -77.80
N PRO A 449 17.76 -14.02 -77.96
CA PRO A 449 17.54 -12.67 -77.44
C PRO A 449 17.64 -12.68 -75.91
N ARG A 450 18.08 -11.56 -75.32
CA ARG A 450 18.26 -11.38 -73.88
C ARG A 450 16.92 -11.26 -73.15
N ASP A 451 16.02 -10.49 -73.75
CA ASP A 451 14.63 -10.37 -73.33
C ASP A 451 13.75 -11.21 -74.30
N VAL A 452 12.42 -11.00 -74.29
CA VAL A 452 11.50 -11.70 -75.22
C VAL A 452 11.73 -11.31 -76.69
N VAL A 453 12.31 -10.13 -76.91
CA VAL A 453 12.74 -9.57 -78.21
C VAL A 453 14.12 -8.91 -78.05
N GLY A 454 14.92 -8.86 -79.12
CA GLY A 454 16.30 -8.36 -79.07
C GLY A 454 16.67 -7.40 -80.21
N GLY A 455 17.88 -6.86 -80.22
CA GLY A 455 18.48 -6.08 -81.33
C GLY A 455 19.12 -6.96 -82.42
N ASP A 456 19.49 -8.18 -82.07
CA ASP A 456 20.16 -9.13 -82.96
C ASP A 456 19.25 -9.76 -84.03
N PHE A 457 19.78 -9.88 -85.24
CA PHE A 457 19.17 -10.68 -86.31
C PHE A 457 20.20 -11.17 -87.33
N TYR A 458 19.74 -11.98 -88.27
CA TYR A 458 20.56 -12.50 -89.36
C TYR A 458 19.84 -12.43 -90.70
N VAL A 459 20.62 -12.40 -91.76
CA VAL A 459 20.15 -12.23 -93.13
C VAL A 459 20.66 -13.35 -94.01
N PHE A 460 19.87 -13.68 -95.04
CA PHE A 460 20.21 -14.69 -96.02
C PHE A 460 19.48 -14.42 -97.33
N ARG A 461 20.21 -14.50 -98.44
CA ARG A 461 19.68 -14.42 -99.80
C ARG A 461 20.38 -15.45 -100.68
N ALA A 462 19.59 -16.32 -101.30
CA ALA A 462 20.09 -17.24 -102.32
C ALA A 462 20.29 -16.48 -103.64
N ASP A 463 21.34 -16.85 -104.37
CA ASP A 463 21.75 -16.30 -105.67
C ASP A 463 22.20 -17.44 -106.57
N GLY A 464 21.24 -18.25 -107.04
CA GLY A 464 21.53 -19.53 -107.70
C GLY A 464 22.21 -20.51 -106.74
N ASP A 465 23.41 -20.99 -107.11
CA ASP A 465 24.26 -21.85 -106.26
C ASP A 465 25.09 -21.04 -105.23
N ASN A 466 25.14 -19.72 -105.40
CA ASN A 466 25.80 -18.78 -104.49
C ASN A 466 24.82 -18.26 -103.45
N CYS A 467 25.34 -17.63 -102.39
CA CYS A 467 24.48 -16.99 -101.40
C CYS A 467 25.16 -15.87 -100.63
N LEU A 468 24.36 -14.91 -100.19
CA LEU A 468 24.71 -13.90 -99.19
C LEU A 468 24.15 -14.35 -97.85
N LEU A 469 24.96 -14.28 -96.79
CA LEU A 469 24.54 -14.51 -95.42
C LEU A 469 25.23 -13.55 -94.46
N GLY A 470 24.66 -13.34 -93.28
CA GLY A 470 25.30 -12.50 -92.28
C GLY A 470 24.52 -12.32 -91.00
N VAL A 471 25.17 -11.69 -90.02
CA VAL A 471 24.60 -11.34 -88.71
C VAL A 471 24.68 -9.83 -88.50
N MET A 472 23.73 -9.31 -87.74
CA MET A 472 23.66 -7.90 -87.40
C MET A 472 23.17 -7.73 -85.97
N ASP A 473 23.75 -6.76 -85.27
CA ASP A 473 23.47 -6.41 -83.88
C ASP A 473 23.14 -4.91 -83.82
N CYS A 474 21.85 -4.62 -83.61
CA CYS A 474 21.36 -3.27 -83.47
C CYS A 474 21.54 -2.77 -82.04
N ALA A 475 21.92 -1.51 -81.89
CA ALA A 475 22.10 -0.91 -80.58
C ALA A 475 20.87 -1.04 -79.67
N GLY A 476 21.12 -1.56 -78.47
CA GLY A 476 20.12 -1.80 -77.43
C GLY A 476 19.44 -3.15 -77.58
N HIS A 477 18.96 -3.68 -76.45
CA HIS A 477 18.20 -4.93 -76.38
C HIS A 477 16.72 -4.65 -76.06
N GLY A 478 15.89 -5.69 -75.99
CA GLY A 478 14.48 -5.53 -75.65
C GLY A 478 13.68 -4.80 -76.74
N VAL A 479 12.60 -4.12 -76.34
CA VAL A 479 11.67 -3.48 -77.30
C VAL A 479 12.35 -2.44 -78.21
N PRO A 480 13.22 -1.53 -77.73
CA PRO A 480 13.91 -0.58 -78.60
C PRO A 480 14.83 -1.25 -79.63
N GLY A 481 15.60 -2.26 -79.20
CA GLY A 481 16.46 -3.06 -80.08
C GLY A 481 15.65 -3.75 -81.18
N ALA A 482 14.52 -4.35 -80.82
CA ALA A 482 13.64 -5.06 -81.76
C ALA A 482 13.03 -4.14 -82.82
N LEU A 483 12.71 -2.88 -82.47
CA LEU A 483 12.25 -1.88 -83.43
C LEU A 483 13.38 -1.50 -84.40
N MET A 484 14.61 -1.34 -83.89
CA MET A 484 15.79 -1.11 -84.74
C MET A 484 16.04 -2.29 -85.68
N THR A 485 15.90 -3.53 -85.22
CA THR A 485 15.97 -4.74 -86.06
C THR A 485 15.02 -4.67 -87.25
N MET A 486 13.77 -4.22 -87.07
CA MET A 486 12.81 -4.11 -88.19
C MET A 486 13.26 -3.07 -89.23
N LEU A 487 13.72 -1.91 -88.76
CA LEU A 487 14.19 -0.82 -89.62
C LEU A 487 15.44 -1.23 -90.41
N VAL A 488 16.44 -1.76 -89.71
CA VAL A 488 17.69 -2.20 -90.35
C VAL A 488 17.41 -3.35 -91.30
N ARG A 489 16.53 -4.30 -90.96
CA ARG A 489 16.18 -5.36 -91.90
C ARG A 489 15.58 -4.83 -93.20
N ALA A 490 14.70 -3.84 -93.13
CA ALA A 490 14.17 -3.19 -94.33
C ALA A 490 15.28 -2.47 -95.13
N ALA A 491 16.21 -1.78 -94.44
CA ALA A 491 17.34 -1.11 -95.06
C ALA A 491 18.28 -2.10 -95.80
N VAL A 492 18.53 -3.28 -95.21
CA VAL A 492 19.31 -4.35 -95.85
C VAL A 492 18.60 -4.92 -97.07
N ASP A 493 17.28 -5.14 -96.98
CA ASP A 493 16.51 -5.65 -98.12
C ASP A 493 16.52 -4.67 -99.30
N VAL A 494 16.44 -3.36 -99.03
CA VAL A 494 16.64 -2.31 -100.05
C VAL A 494 18.06 -2.34 -100.62
N ALA A 495 19.08 -2.42 -99.76
CA ALA A 495 20.47 -2.44 -100.20
C ALA A 495 20.75 -3.61 -101.13
N ILE A 496 20.32 -4.83 -100.77
CA ILE A 496 20.52 -6.02 -101.59
C ILE A 496 19.78 -5.90 -102.94
N ALA A 497 18.57 -5.32 -102.94
CA ALA A 497 17.80 -5.13 -104.17
C ALA A 497 18.49 -4.15 -105.14
N GLU A 498 19.18 -3.12 -104.63
CA GLU A 498 19.84 -2.10 -105.44
C GLU A 498 21.26 -2.48 -105.88
N THR A 499 22.06 -3.10 -105.01
CA THR A 499 23.46 -3.44 -105.30
C THR A 499 23.64 -4.86 -105.84
N GLY A 500 22.64 -5.73 -105.67
CA GLY A 500 22.79 -7.16 -105.81
C GLY A 500 23.44 -7.83 -104.59
N PRO A 501 23.38 -9.16 -104.48
CA PRO A 501 23.87 -9.91 -103.31
C PRO A 501 25.40 -10.14 -103.30
N SER A 502 26.10 -9.92 -104.42
CA SER A 502 27.49 -10.37 -104.62
C SER A 502 28.58 -9.44 -104.06
N ASP A 503 28.22 -8.25 -103.57
CA ASP A 503 29.16 -7.28 -103.01
C ASP A 503 28.78 -6.87 -101.57
N PRO A 504 29.29 -7.60 -100.55
CA PRO A 504 29.02 -7.31 -99.14
C PRO A 504 29.36 -5.87 -98.71
N ALA A 505 30.49 -5.32 -99.16
CA ALA A 505 30.90 -3.95 -98.82
C ALA A 505 29.95 -2.89 -99.40
N ALA A 506 29.49 -3.07 -100.64
CA ALA A 506 28.49 -2.19 -101.25
C ALA A 506 27.15 -2.28 -100.52
N ILE A 507 26.73 -3.48 -100.10
CA ILE A 507 25.50 -3.68 -99.31
C ILE A 507 25.60 -2.96 -97.97
N LEU A 508 26.72 -3.09 -97.24
CA LEU A 508 26.92 -2.38 -95.97
C LEU A 508 26.89 -0.86 -96.16
N ALA A 509 27.59 -0.33 -97.18
CA ALA A 509 27.60 1.11 -97.47
C ALA A 509 26.19 1.63 -97.81
N ARG A 510 25.42 0.86 -98.60
CA ARG A 510 24.06 1.25 -98.97
C ARG A 510 23.08 1.12 -97.81
N THR A 511 23.26 0.12 -96.96
CA THR A 511 22.48 -0.07 -95.72
C THR A 511 22.74 1.09 -94.75
N ASP A 512 24.00 1.49 -94.55
CA ASP A 512 24.36 2.67 -93.73
C ASP A 512 23.64 3.94 -94.24
N ALA A 513 23.66 4.17 -95.57
CA ALA A 513 22.95 5.30 -96.17
C ALA A 513 21.42 5.22 -95.98
N ALA A 514 20.83 4.03 -96.11
CA ALA A 514 19.39 3.81 -95.92
C ALA A 514 18.97 4.02 -94.46
N ILE A 515 19.73 3.49 -93.48
CA ILE A 515 19.48 3.73 -92.05
C ILE A 515 19.52 5.23 -91.75
N ARG A 516 20.55 5.94 -92.22
CA ARG A 516 20.67 7.40 -92.01
C ARG A 516 19.50 8.17 -92.61
N ALA A 517 19.05 7.79 -93.81
CA ALA A 517 17.90 8.42 -94.45
C ALA A 517 16.60 8.17 -93.67
N MET A 518 16.38 6.93 -93.19
CA MET A 518 15.20 6.58 -92.39
C MET A 518 15.18 7.30 -91.03
N LEU A 519 16.33 7.64 -90.47
CA LEU A 519 16.47 8.31 -89.17
C LEU A 519 16.66 9.84 -89.27
N ALA A 520 16.81 10.41 -90.47
CA ALA A 520 17.22 11.80 -90.66
C ALA A 520 16.28 12.84 -90.04
N ASP A 521 14.96 12.59 -90.09
CA ASP A 521 13.92 13.51 -89.60
C ASP A 521 13.51 13.25 -88.15
N MET A 522 14.08 12.24 -87.50
CA MET A 522 13.78 11.96 -86.09
C MET A 522 14.60 12.87 -85.17
N GLN A 523 13.90 13.58 -84.27
CA GLN A 523 14.52 14.18 -83.09
C GLN A 523 14.86 13.06 -82.09
N VAL A 524 15.88 12.26 -82.41
CA VAL A 524 16.35 11.19 -81.53
C VAL A 524 17.03 11.83 -80.32
N PRO A 525 16.55 11.60 -79.08
CA PRO A 525 17.24 12.06 -77.89
C PRO A 525 18.68 11.54 -77.88
N HIS A 526 19.66 12.34 -77.43
CA HIS A 526 21.09 11.94 -77.40
C HIS A 526 21.38 10.61 -76.68
N ALA A 527 20.42 10.07 -75.94
CA ALA A 527 20.51 8.81 -75.21
C ALA A 527 20.10 7.55 -76.01
N LEU A 528 19.45 7.67 -77.19
CA LEU A 528 19.14 6.50 -78.01
C LEU A 528 20.31 6.21 -78.96
N ALA A 529 20.98 5.07 -78.75
CA ALA A 529 21.95 4.55 -79.69
C ALA A 529 21.21 3.93 -80.89
N THR A 530 21.62 4.29 -82.10
CA THR A 530 20.99 3.86 -83.36
C THR A 530 21.98 3.19 -84.31
N ASN A 531 23.17 2.88 -83.82
CA ASN A 531 24.20 2.22 -84.60
C ASN A 531 23.93 0.72 -84.70
N THR A 532 24.48 0.09 -85.73
CA THR A 532 24.33 -1.36 -85.96
C THR A 532 25.66 -1.96 -86.36
N ASP A 533 26.08 -2.98 -85.63
CA ASP A 533 27.20 -3.82 -85.97
C ASP A 533 26.71 -4.88 -86.97
N ALA A 534 27.52 -5.19 -87.99
CA ALA A 534 27.10 -6.07 -89.08
C ALA A 534 28.28 -6.86 -89.67
N GLY A 535 28.05 -8.11 -90.03
CA GLY A 535 29.00 -8.93 -90.77
C GLY A 535 28.30 -9.65 -91.90
N LEU A 536 28.72 -9.42 -93.14
CA LEU A 536 28.15 -10.01 -94.35
C LEU A 536 29.20 -10.83 -95.09
N VAL A 537 28.80 -12.01 -95.56
CA VAL A 537 29.60 -12.90 -96.39
C VAL A 537 28.81 -13.27 -97.64
N TYR A 538 29.42 -13.07 -98.82
CA TYR A 538 28.95 -13.67 -100.07
C TYR A 538 29.81 -14.87 -100.41
N ILE A 539 29.17 -16.01 -100.60
CA ILE A 539 29.80 -17.29 -100.95
C ILE A 539 29.62 -17.50 -102.44
N ASP A 540 30.72 -17.42 -103.19
CA ASP A 540 30.79 -17.73 -104.60
C ASP A 540 31.34 -19.16 -104.79
N ARG A 541 30.42 -20.12 -104.85
CA ARG A 541 30.77 -21.54 -105.02
C ARG A 541 31.37 -21.81 -106.39
N ALA A 542 30.95 -21.07 -107.41
CA ALA A 542 31.45 -21.26 -108.77
C ALA A 542 32.94 -20.90 -108.88
N SER A 543 33.38 -19.83 -108.20
CA SER A 543 34.80 -19.43 -108.19
C SER A 543 35.61 -20.00 -107.03
N GLY A 544 34.97 -20.72 -106.10
CA GLY A 544 35.62 -21.29 -104.92
C GLY A 544 36.15 -20.22 -103.97
N LYS A 545 35.43 -19.11 -103.83
CA LYS A 545 35.82 -17.94 -103.02
C LYS A 545 34.67 -17.45 -102.17
N LEU A 546 35.00 -16.75 -101.10
CA LEU A 546 34.03 -15.95 -100.36
C LEU A 546 34.54 -14.51 -100.23
N LEU A 547 33.61 -13.58 -100.19
CA LEU A 547 33.85 -12.17 -99.94
C LEU A 547 33.26 -11.83 -98.58
N PHE A 548 34.04 -11.22 -97.71
CA PHE A 548 33.60 -10.77 -96.39
C PHE A 548 33.72 -9.25 -96.27
N ALA A 549 32.69 -8.60 -95.74
CA ALA A 549 32.78 -7.23 -95.24
C ALA A 549 32.08 -7.15 -93.88
N GLY A 550 32.67 -6.40 -92.96
CA GLY A 550 32.13 -6.22 -91.62
C GLY A 550 32.18 -4.76 -91.15
N ALA A 551 31.27 -4.41 -90.27
CA ALA A 551 31.17 -3.21 -89.46
C ALA A 551 31.15 -3.66 -87.99
N LYS A 552 32.30 -3.59 -87.31
CA LYS A 552 32.56 -4.10 -85.94
C LYS A 552 32.36 -5.60 -85.69
N ILE A 553 31.76 -6.35 -86.61
CA ILE A 553 31.71 -7.82 -86.55
C ILE A 553 32.88 -8.42 -87.33
N SER A 554 33.49 -9.46 -86.75
CA SER A 554 34.58 -10.24 -87.34
C SER A 554 34.07 -11.56 -87.93
N LEU A 555 34.72 -12.04 -88.98
CA LEU A 555 34.56 -13.41 -89.49
C LEU A 555 35.68 -14.28 -88.93
N TYR A 556 35.32 -15.38 -88.27
CA TYR A 556 36.27 -16.38 -87.78
C TYR A 556 36.36 -17.55 -88.75
N GLU A 557 37.57 -18.03 -89.02
CA GLU A 557 37.87 -19.16 -89.90
C GLU A 557 38.75 -20.18 -89.17
N THR A 558 38.39 -21.47 -89.18
CA THR A 558 39.20 -22.53 -88.55
C THR A 558 39.10 -23.88 -89.25
N ASP A 559 40.21 -24.63 -89.24
CA ASP A 559 40.36 -26.02 -89.68
C ASP A 559 40.42 -27.03 -88.49
N GLY A 560 40.23 -26.54 -87.27
CA GLY A 560 40.40 -27.29 -86.03
C GLY A 560 41.85 -27.41 -85.54
N VAL A 561 42.79 -26.69 -86.14
CA VAL A 561 44.18 -26.55 -85.66
C VAL A 561 44.45 -25.10 -85.26
N ASP A 562 44.09 -24.15 -86.13
CA ASP A 562 44.23 -22.71 -85.88
C ASP A 562 42.89 -21.99 -86.13
N CYS A 563 42.71 -20.80 -85.54
CA CYS A 563 41.52 -19.97 -85.75
C CYS A 563 41.94 -18.53 -86.08
N ARG A 564 41.64 -18.11 -87.31
CA ARG A 564 41.94 -16.77 -87.80
C ARG A 564 40.74 -15.85 -87.64
N GLU A 565 40.99 -14.66 -87.11
CA GLU A 565 39.99 -13.59 -87.00
C GLU A 565 40.21 -12.59 -88.14
N HIS A 566 39.22 -12.49 -89.03
CA HIS A 566 39.14 -11.47 -90.08
C HIS A 566 38.30 -10.30 -89.58
N ARG A 567 38.96 -9.23 -89.15
CA ARG A 567 38.30 -8.10 -88.50
C ARG A 567 37.53 -7.23 -89.49
N GLY A 568 36.30 -6.87 -89.12
CA GLY A 568 35.52 -5.84 -89.80
C GLY A 568 36.09 -4.42 -89.60
N ALA A 569 35.49 -3.47 -90.31
CA ALA A 569 35.77 -2.05 -90.13
C ALA A 569 35.45 -1.61 -88.70
N ARG A 570 36.20 -0.62 -88.17
CA ARG A 570 36.04 -0.14 -86.78
C ARG A 570 34.76 0.64 -86.51
N ARG A 571 34.00 1.00 -87.55
CA ARG A 571 32.79 1.82 -87.46
C ARG A 571 31.56 0.96 -87.73
N ALA A 572 30.54 1.16 -86.91
CA ALA A 572 29.22 0.57 -87.08
C ALA A 572 28.45 1.29 -88.20
N LEU A 573 27.41 0.64 -88.74
CA LEU A 573 26.41 1.29 -89.57
C LEU A 573 25.65 2.32 -88.72
N GLY A 574 25.21 3.43 -89.32
CA GLY A 574 24.44 4.46 -88.61
C GLY A 574 25.23 5.24 -87.54
N ASP A 575 26.55 5.06 -87.43
CA ASP A 575 27.41 5.81 -86.51
C ASP A 575 27.46 7.32 -86.86
N LYS A 576 27.87 8.20 -85.94
CA LYS A 576 27.94 9.66 -86.18
C LYS A 576 28.77 10.03 -87.40
N ARG A 577 29.81 9.26 -87.70
CA ARG A 577 30.64 9.42 -88.90
C ARG A 577 30.38 8.27 -89.85
N GLN A 578 30.31 8.57 -91.15
CA GLN A 578 30.16 7.55 -92.18
C GLN A 578 31.34 6.55 -92.14
N GLY A 579 31.02 5.26 -92.27
CA GLY A 579 32.00 4.19 -92.34
C GLY A 579 32.50 3.95 -93.77
N GLU A 580 33.69 3.39 -93.88
CA GLU A 580 34.23 2.84 -95.13
C GLU A 580 34.33 1.33 -94.96
N TYR A 581 33.74 0.58 -95.89
CA TYR A 581 33.68 -0.88 -95.86
C TYR A 581 34.38 -1.42 -97.12
N ALA A 582 35.15 -2.49 -96.97
CA ALA A 582 35.89 -3.12 -98.06
C ALA A 582 35.74 -4.64 -98.00
N ASN A 583 35.65 -5.27 -99.18
CA ASN A 583 35.59 -6.72 -99.28
C ASN A 583 36.98 -7.33 -99.07
N LEU A 584 37.03 -8.31 -98.18
CA LEU A 584 38.13 -9.23 -98.05
C LEU A 584 37.78 -10.52 -98.81
N THR A 585 38.58 -10.85 -99.82
CA THR A 585 38.41 -12.08 -100.60
C THR A 585 39.21 -13.22 -99.97
N LEU A 586 38.54 -14.30 -99.61
CA LEU A 586 39.13 -15.50 -99.00
C LEU A 586 38.85 -16.74 -99.86
N PRO A 587 39.73 -17.74 -99.88
CA PRO A 587 39.47 -19.01 -100.56
C PRO A 587 38.39 -19.79 -99.81
N LEU A 588 37.45 -20.39 -100.56
CA LEU A 588 36.48 -21.33 -100.02
C LEU A 588 37.10 -22.73 -99.97
N ALA A 589 37.99 -22.96 -99.01
CA ALA A 589 38.74 -24.21 -98.90
C ALA A 589 37.93 -25.31 -98.21
N ALA A 590 38.01 -26.53 -98.75
CA ALA A 590 37.41 -27.73 -98.17
C ALA A 590 37.87 -27.95 -96.72
N GLY A 591 36.93 -28.23 -95.83
CA GLY A 591 37.21 -28.50 -94.41
C GLY A 591 37.37 -27.26 -93.52
N MET A 592 37.27 -26.05 -94.07
CA MET A 592 37.24 -24.80 -93.27
C MET A 592 35.82 -24.53 -92.75
N THR A 593 35.71 -24.23 -91.45
CA THR A 593 34.46 -23.77 -90.85
C THR A 593 34.53 -22.28 -90.55
N PHE A 594 33.49 -21.56 -90.92
CA PHE A 594 33.39 -20.11 -90.75
C PHE A 594 32.32 -19.75 -89.71
N TYR A 595 32.56 -18.70 -88.94
CA TYR A 595 31.65 -18.22 -87.91
C TYR A 595 31.56 -16.70 -87.92
N LEU A 596 30.33 -16.19 -87.89
CA LEU A 596 30.00 -14.82 -87.56
C LEU A 596 29.34 -14.81 -86.18
N SER A 597 29.79 -13.93 -85.30
CA SER A 597 29.24 -13.78 -83.95
C SER A 597 29.00 -12.31 -83.65
N THR A 598 27.86 -12.02 -83.02
CA THR A 598 27.65 -10.75 -82.30
C THR A 598 28.41 -10.76 -80.98
N ASP A 599 28.53 -9.61 -80.32
CA ASP A 599 29.38 -9.48 -79.13
C ASP A 599 28.78 -10.18 -77.90
N GLY A 600 27.46 -10.42 -77.85
CA GLY A 600 26.79 -10.99 -76.69
C GLY A 600 27.34 -12.34 -76.23
N PHE A 601 27.81 -13.20 -77.14
CA PHE A 601 28.48 -14.45 -76.73
C PHE A 601 29.81 -14.17 -76.04
N LEU A 602 30.60 -13.24 -76.58
CA LEU A 602 31.92 -12.87 -76.06
C LEU A 602 31.80 -12.09 -74.75
N ASP A 603 30.75 -11.28 -74.61
CA ASP A 603 30.52 -10.38 -73.48
C ASP A 603 29.72 -11.03 -72.35
N GLN A 604 29.19 -12.23 -72.56
CA GLN A 604 28.48 -13.00 -71.55
C GLN A 604 29.33 -13.14 -70.28
N ALA A 605 28.84 -12.56 -69.19
CA ALA A 605 29.47 -12.65 -67.89
C ALA A 605 29.33 -14.08 -67.33
N GLY A 606 30.42 -14.60 -66.76
CA GLY A 606 30.48 -15.98 -66.27
C GLY A 606 31.81 -16.34 -65.60
N GLY A 607 31.95 -17.64 -65.31
CA GLY A 607 33.06 -18.22 -64.57
C GLY A 607 33.16 -17.70 -63.12
N ASP A 608 34.23 -18.08 -62.42
CA ASP A 608 34.39 -17.79 -60.98
C ASP A 608 34.45 -16.29 -60.63
N HIS A 609 34.74 -15.43 -61.62
CA HIS A 609 35.00 -14.00 -61.41
C HIS A 609 33.99 -13.08 -62.13
N GLY A 610 33.01 -13.65 -62.85
CA GLY A 610 32.00 -12.87 -63.59
C GLY A 610 32.55 -12.06 -64.77
N PHE A 611 33.69 -12.45 -65.34
CA PHE A 611 34.25 -11.80 -66.53
C PHE A 611 33.49 -12.21 -67.80
N GLY A 612 33.55 -11.39 -68.85
CA GLY A 612 33.09 -11.78 -70.19
C GLY A 612 33.79 -13.06 -70.67
N PHE A 613 33.09 -13.87 -71.47
CA PHE A 613 33.63 -15.11 -72.05
C PHE A 613 34.97 -14.84 -72.76
N GLY A 614 35.01 -13.76 -73.54
CA GLY A 614 36.21 -13.19 -74.15
C GLY A 614 36.66 -13.93 -75.41
N SER A 615 37.39 -13.19 -76.26
CA SER A 615 37.84 -13.68 -77.57
C SER A 615 38.78 -14.90 -77.48
N THR A 616 39.66 -14.96 -76.48
CA THR A 616 40.60 -16.08 -76.32
C THR A 616 39.91 -17.40 -76.02
N ARG A 617 38.85 -17.40 -75.18
CA ARG A 617 38.07 -18.62 -74.94
C ARG A 617 37.24 -18.96 -76.16
N PHE A 618 36.66 -17.94 -76.81
CA PHE A 618 35.84 -18.13 -78.01
C PHE A 618 36.61 -18.83 -79.11
N THR A 619 37.77 -18.31 -79.50
CA THR A 619 38.60 -18.93 -80.55
C THR A 619 39.05 -20.34 -80.18
N ARG A 620 39.40 -20.60 -78.91
CA ARG A 620 39.73 -21.95 -78.44
C ARG A 620 38.56 -22.91 -78.58
N THR A 621 37.35 -22.49 -78.18
CA THR A 621 36.15 -23.31 -78.33
C THR A 621 35.88 -23.60 -79.82
N LEU A 622 36.03 -22.61 -80.72
CA LEU A 622 35.89 -22.82 -82.16
C LEU A 622 36.84 -23.91 -82.68
N ILE A 623 38.11 -23.87 -82.28
CA ILE A 623 39.12 -24.86 -82.67
C ILE A 623 38.72 -26.27 -82.20
N GLU A 624 38.30 -26.40 -80.94
CA GLU A 624 37.95 -27.69 -80.33
C GLU A 624 36.77 -28.38 -81.02
N MET A 625 35.83 -27.61 -81.57
CA MET A 625 34.61 -28.15 -82.20
C MET A 625 34.59 -28.11 -83.72
N ALA A 626 35.53 -27.44 -84.39
CA ALA A 626 35.51 -27.19 -85.84
C ALA A 626 35.26 -28.44 -86.70
N ARG A 627 35.72 -29.61 -86.24
CA ARG A 627 35.57 -30.90 -86.94
C ARG A 627 34.26 -31.63 -86.68
N LEU A 628 33.49 -31.22 -85.67
CA LEU A 628 32.17 -31.80 -85.42
C LEU A 628 31.20 -31.46 -86.56
N PRO A 629 30.13 -32.23 -86.75
CA PRO A 629 28.99 -31.80 -87.56
C PRO A 629 28.44 -30.47 -87.03
N LEU A 630 28.08 -29.54 -87.92
CA LEU A 630 27.63 -28.19 -87.56
C LEU A 630 26.47 -28.17 -86.55
N GLY A 631 25.51 -29.12 -86.65
CA GLY A 631 24.46 -29.27 -85.64
C GLY A 631 24.99 -29.59 -84.24
N ALA A 632 26.01 -30.45 -84.13
CA ALA A 632 26.66 -30.77 -82.86
C ALA A 632 27.53 -29.61 -82.35
N GLN A 633 28.08 -28.78 -83.25
CA GLN A 633 28.78 -27.56 -82.85
C GLN A 633 27.84 -26.54 -82.20
N ALA A 634 26.61 -26.40 -82.72
CA ALA A 634 25.60 -25.53 -82.13
C ALA A 634 25.26 -25.95 -80.68
N GLU A 635 25.05 -27.26 -80.45
CA GLU A 635 24.81 -27.81 -79.12
C GLU A 635 26.02 -27.65 -78.18
N ALA A 636 27.24 -27.79 -78.72
CA ALA A 636 28.47 -27.59 -77.96
C ALA A 636 28.66 -26.13 -77.53
N LEU A 637 28.42 -25.18 -78.43
CA LEU A 637 28.44 -23.74 -78.14
C LEU A 637 27.44 -23.37 -77.06
N ASP A 638 26.21 -23.85 -77.18
CA ASP A 638 25.16 -23.59 -76.20
C ASP A 638 25.55 -24.12 -74.82
N ARG A 639 26.06 -25.36 -74.75
CA ARG A 639 26.52 -25.96 -73.50
C ARG A 639 27.67 -25.18 -72.87
N VAL A 640 28.69 -24.83 -73.65
CA VAL A 640 29.85 -24.07 -73.16
C VAL A 640 29.44 -22.69 -72.64
N LEU A 641 28.47 -22.05 -73.30
CA LEU A 641 27.93 -20.77 -72.88
C LEU A 641 27.14 -20.90 -71.56
N GLU A 642 26.25 -21.88 -71.46
CA GLU A 642 25.43 -22.13 -70.26
C GLU A 642 26.31 -22.51 -69.05
N GLU A 643 27.31 -23.38 -69.26
CA GLU A 643 28.30 -23.74 -68.22
C GLU A 643 29.12 -22.55 -67.76
N TYR A 644 29.55 -21.68 -68.68
CA TYR A 644 30.31 -20.48 -68.31
C TYR A 644 29.41 -19.47 -67.60
N ARG A 645 28.19 -19.23 -68.10
CA ARG A 645 27.24 -18.28 -67.52
C ARG A 645 26.83 -18.65 -66.09
N GLY A 646 26.56 -19.93 -65.84
CA GLY A 646 26.00 -20.40 -64.57
C GLY A 646 24.69 -19.67 -64.24
N ASP A 647 24.59 -19.16 -63.02
CA ASP A 647 23.42 -18.45 -62.50
C ASP A 647 23.37 -16.96 -62.89
N LEU A 648 24.37 -16.44 -63.61
CA LEU A 648 24.36 -15.04 -64.04
C LEU A 648 23.33 -14.82 -65.16
N PRO A 649 22.70 -13.64 -65.25
CA PRO A 649 21.77 -13.35 -66.32
C PRO A 649 22.48 -13.26 -67.68
N GLN A 650 21.73 -13.49 -68.75
CA GLN A 650 22.22 -13.18 -70.09
C GLN A 650 22.46 -11.67 -70.20
N ARG A 651 23.65 -11.28 -70.65
CA ARG A 651 24.07 -9.86 -70.62
C ARG A 651 23.52 -9.07 -71.80
N ASP A 652 23.56 -9.67 -72.98
CA ASP A 652 23.12 -9.06 -74.24
C ASP A 652 22.48 -10.10 -75.17
N ASP A 653 21.95 -9.67 -76.31
CA ASP A 653 21.46 -10.58 -77.35
C ASP A 653 22.61 -11.39 -77.96
N ILE A 654 22.37 -12.67 -78.28
CA ILE A 654 23.43 -13.59 -78.73
C ILE A 654 23.07 -14.19 -80.08
N THR A 655 23.92 -13.96 -81.08
CA THR A 655 23.80 -14.56 -82.41
C THR A 655 25.12 -15.13 -82.90
N ILE A 656 25.11 -16.41 -83.28
CA ILE A 656 26.19 -17.06 -84.01
C ILE A 656 25.62 -17.71 -85.27
N LEU A 657 26.16 -17.35 -86.42
CA LEU A 657 25.88 -17.96 -87.71
C LEU A 657 27.15 -18.65 -88.21
N SER A 658 27.06 -19.95 -88.49
CA SER A 658 28.18 -20.73 -88.99
C SER A 658 27.84 -21.46 -90.27
N PHE A 659 28.84 -21.65 -91.11
CA PHE A 659 28.74 -22.40 -92.36
C PHE A 659 30.03 -23.15 -92.70
N ARG A 660 29.89 -24.28 -93.40
CA ARG A 660 31.00 -25.12 -93.88
C ARG A 660 30.65 -25.76 -95.22
N PHE A 661 31.54 -25.60 -96.19
CA PHE A 661 31.43 -26.27 -97.50
C PHE A 661 32.55 -27.31 -97.65
N GLU A 662 32.24 -28.38 -98.37
CA GLU A 662 33.16 -29.49 -98.68
C GLU A 662 33.79 -29.32 -100.05
#